data_AF-A0A8H7UHM1-F1
#
_entry.id   AF-A0A8H7UHM1-F1
#
_cell.length_a   1.000
_cell.length_b   1.000
_cell.length_c   1.000
_cell.angle_alpha   90.00
_cell.angle_beta   90.00
_cell.angle_gamma   90.00
#
_symmetry.space_group_name_H-M   'P 1'
#
loop_
_entity.id
_entity.type
_entity.pdbx_description
1 polymer ?
#
loop_
_entity_poly.entity_id
_entity_poly.type
_entity_poly.pdbx_seq_one_letter_code
_entity_poly.pdbx_strand_id
1 'polypeptide(L)'
;MSNDQDLKQLASALSESYTAYLKNPNPKSLNHLNEYNSHLPLSWYTPQLLNALQSHYKSGESNVQPPIVGLWSTWIRRLVLSGDDLAGSQQHLAFVVDQFEQILTVNKDIASVKYTVIALSCLTGLNNGTVDDDRIAFLLSKSLNIAAEVENDQDLQDTVDASLSYFVANATSQDALVSVLESYVSILGRHLRRVFYLVENAADLRWRQKNNSKALSSLWQALQSIHDNVSDKAASSAATAGFVRMLQFAKGNRSKSVRTLEKESENVICTYLNDQSKRWKVASVAVEIDKAQDVVLFLASQCVPALQQGGVNSLEIELLLDCLVNGLIANPHTWRNGAYIRDVSWSSESTLANLERLTADAMFKDIGRLCRAIGKLIHVTLEKQVKEKGDIVNHYVQPILERLSSFSYNLYVDWDACVRQADYPSSYEPPANTEGSDQAALEERSLNARIYEQVWNIHKTVLFGYTTIFLTTAVDAAGGVGLNQIDSAAQQIVLSYANLNFISDKLGSASGFQAYQNTLTAAVTFLKTDGQVQALNDLLQTAFREHYTSKYTIDNALALSEVQQKRALFFVDLLEQVMESVNDNVLENDILPVIYQLLGDRHDKALFESAHAVVLCIFETKKPISRELACVYAKTLLDSYPQKLSHQQLRLAYTNMVQALCEIDDSVAWLTVNHLRKRIDSFDATQVVDRSHFLITYIDQMKPVSLGPFFGMMMKDIGELIKNEPIGSATALLKIVYETVSGNGISDMRRVDAVGWYLQLKQDIESRAELGKDVAPVN
;
A
#
# COMPACT_ATOMS: atom_id res chain seq x y z
N MET A 1 6.35 -44.59 -13.09
CA MET A 1 5.82 -45.75 -13.85
C MET A 1 4.42 -46.21 -13.40
N SER A 2 3.69 -45.48 -12.53
CA SER A 2 2.32 -45.86 -12.12
C SER A 2 1.19 -45.28 -13.00
N ASN A 3 1.36 -44.12 -13.64
CA ASN A 3 0.27 -43.47 -14.39
C ASN A 3 -0.20 -44.21 -15.66
N ASP A 4 0.65 -45.01 -16.30
CA ASP A 4 0.29 -45.72 -17.54
C ASP A 4 -0.63 -46.94 -17.30
N GLN A 5 -0.56 -47.54 -16.11
CA GLN A 5 -1.47 -48.64 -15.74
C GLN A 5 -2.88 -48.12 -15.48
N ASP A 6 -3.01 -46.96 -14.84
CA ASP A 6 -4.31 -46.34 -14.52
C ASP A 6 -5.03 -45.83 -15.79
N LEU A 7 -4.29 -45.26 -16.76
CA LEU A 7 -4.88 -44.81 -18.03
C LEU A 7 -5.38 -45.98 -18.90
N LYS A 8 -4.67 -47.11 -18.93
CA LYS A 8 -5.11 -48.32 -19.65
C LYS A 8 -6.35 -48.94 -19.03
N GLN A 9 -6.42 -48.97 -17.69
CA GLN A 9 -7.60 -49.46 -16.98
C GLN A 9 -8.81 -48.55 -17.22
N LEU A 10 -8.62 -47.23 -17.15
CA LEU A 10 -9.68 -46.27 -17.47
C LEU A 10 -10.16 -46.41 -18.92
N ALA A 11 -9.26 -46.52 -19.89
CA ALA A 11 -9.62 -46.72 -21.28
C ALA A 11 -10.42 -48.02 -21.51
N SER A 12 -10.03 -49.13 -20.85
CA SER A 12 -10.78 -50.39 -20.89
C SER A 12 -12.18 -50.21 -20.30
N ALA A 13 -12.28 -49.60 -19.13
CA ALA A 13 -13.55 -49.41 -18.42
C ALA A 13 -14.52 -48.48 -19.19
N LEU A 14 -13.99 -47.44 -19.85
CA LEU A 14 -14.77 -46.58 -20.74
C LEU A 14 -15.21 -47.32 -22.01
N SER A 15 -14.35 -48.15 -22.60
CA SER A 15 -14.69 -48.96 -23.78
C SER A 15 -15.77 -50.01 -23.47
N GLU A 16 -15.68 -50.64 -22.31
CA GLU A 16 -16.71 -51.55 -21.79
C GLU A 16 -18.03 -50.82 -21.55
N SER A 17 -17.99 -49.63 -20.95
CA SER A 17 -19.18 -48.81 -20.69
C SER A 17 -19.83 -48.33 -21.97
N TYR A 18 -19.04 -47.90 -22.96
CA TYR A 18 -19.51 -47.55 -24.30
C TYR A 18 -20.21 -48.74 -24.98
N THR A 19 -19.55 -49.90 -24.99
CA THR A 19 -20.10 -51.11 -25.62
C THR A 19 -21.37 -51.60 -24.91
N ALA A 20 -21.38 -51.56 -23.57
CA ALA A 20 -22.54 -51.92 -22.76
C ALA A 20 -23.72 -50.97 -23.03
N TYR A 21 -23.47 -49.66 -23.10
CA TYR A 21 -24.48 -48.66 -23.38
C TYR A 21 -25.10 -48.82 -24.78
N LEU A 22 -24.29 -49.10 -25.80
CA LEU A 22 -24.79 -49.35 -27.16
C LEU A 22 -25.65 -50.62 -27.27
N LYS A 23 -25.32 -51.67 -26.50
CA LYS A 23 -26.08 -52.93 -26.49
C LYS A 23 -27.39 -52.81 -25.71
N ASN A 24 -27.35 -52.16 -24.55
CA ASN A 24 -28.48 -51.97 -23.66
C ASN A 24 -28.33 -50.64 -22.91
N PRO A 25 -28.96 -49.55 -23.39
CA PRO A 25 -28.89 -48.24 -22.75
C PRO A 25 -29.30 -48.34 -21.28
N ASN A 26 -28.38 -47.97 -20.38
CA ASN A 26 -28.60 -48.05 -18.95
C ASN A 26 -27.94 -46.87 -18.22
N PRO A 27 -28.51 -46.40 -17.10
CA PRO A 27 -28.00 -45.22 -16.38
C PRO A 27 -26.57 -45.38 -15.87
N LYS A 28 -26.14 -46.59 -15.48
CA LYS A 28 -24.81 -46.83 -14.92
C LYS A 28 -23.71 -46.59 -15.95
N SER A 29 -23.82 -47.19 -17.13
CA SER A 29 -22.87 -46.98 -18.22
C SER A 29 -22.87 -45.53 -18.70
N LEU A 30 -24.05 -44.90 -18.76
CA LEU A 30 -24.20 -43.50 -19.16
C LEU A 30 -23.52 -42.53 -18.19
N ASN A 31 -23.74 -42.70 -16.88
CA ASN A 31 -23.11 -41.86 -15.85
C ASN A 31 -21.59 -42.00 -15.89
N HIS A 32 -21.08 -43.22 -16.05
CA HIS A 32 -19.65 -43.46 -16.14
C HIS A 32 -19.03 -42.80 -17.40
N LEU A 33 -19.71 -42.87 -18.55
CA LEU A 33 -19.26 -42.14 -19.75
C LEU A 33 -19.29 -40.63 -19.56
N ASN A 34 -20.31 -40.10 -18.88
CA ASN A 34 -20.43 -38.66 -18.64
C ASN A 34 -19.38 -38.14 -17.65
N GLU A 35 -19.08 -38.89 -16.58
CA GLU A 35 -18.04 -38.56 -15.59
C GLU A 35 -16.69 -38.28 -16.25
N TYR A 36 -16.36 -39.05 -17.30
CA TYR A 36 -15.13 -38.91 -18.08
C TYR A 36 -15.37 -38.33 -19.48
N ASN A 37 -16.43 -37.53 -19.68
CA ASN A 37 -16.81 -37.04 -21.01
C ASN A 37 -15.67 -36.29 -21.72
N SER A 38 -14.88 -35.52 -20.96
CA SER A 38 -13.75 -34.72 -21.43
C SER A 38 -12.62 -35.59 -22.02
N HIS A 39 -12.59 -36.89 -21.74
CA HIS A 39 -11.61 -37.84 -22.24
C HIS A 39 -12.07 -38.62 -23.49
N LEU A 40 -13.36 -38.59 -23.85
CA LEU A 40 -13.92 -39.40 -24.95
C LEU A 40 -13.58 -38.85 -26.35
N PRO A 41 -12.83 -39.54 -27.22
CA PRO A 41 -12.44 -39.03 -28.53
C PRO A 41 -13.63 -38.77 -29.46
N LEU A 42 -13.49 -37.84 -30.42
CA LEU A 42 -14.56 -37.52 -31.38
C LEU A 42 -15.06 -38.77 -32.13
N SER A 43 -14.15 -39.71 -32.43
CA SER A 43 -14.46 -40.97 -33.11
C SER A 43 -15.44 -41.89 -32.37
N TRP A 44 -15.68 -41.67 -31.07
CA TRP A 44 -16.66 -42.44 -30.30
C TRP A 44 -18.09 -41.91 -30.49
N TYR A 45 -18.27 -40.69 -30.96
CA TYR A 45 -19.58 -40.10 -31.24
C TYR A 45 -20.11 -40.55 -32.61
N THR A 46 -20.23 -41.87 -32.77
CA THR A 46 -20.77 -42.51 -33.96
C THR A 46 -22.27 -42.24 -34.09
N PRO A 47 -22.86 -42.33 -35.31
CA PRO A 47 -24.31 -42.23 -35.49
C PRO A 47 -25.10 -43.20 -34.60
N GLN A 48 -24.54 -44.38 -34.31
CA GLN A 48 -25.14 -45.37 -33.40
C GLN A 48 -25.24 -44.84 -31.97
N LEU A 49 -24.16 -44.26 -31.43
CA LEU A 49 -24.19 -43.65 -30.10
C LEU A 49 -25.17 -42.47 -30.06
N LEU A 50 -25.12 -41.58 -31.06
CA LEU A 50 -26.00 -40.41 -31.09
C LEU A 50 -27.48 -40.81 -31.16
N ASN A 51 -27.83 -41.82 -31.95
CA ASN A 51 -29.19 -42.37 -32.01
C ASN A 51 -29.61 -43.03 -30.69
N ALA A 52 -28.69 -43.72 -30.01
CA ALA A 52 -28.94 -44.33 -28.70
C ALA A 52 -29.18 -43.27 -27.62
N LEU A 53 -28.36 -42.22 -27.57
CA LEU A 53 -28.54 -41.06 -26.68
C LEU A 53 -29.88 -40.36 -26.95
N GLN A 54 -30.22 -40.12 -28.23
CA GLN A 54 -31.48 -39.51 -28.62
C GLN A 54 -32.70 -40.36 -28.20
N SER A 55 -32.65 -41.67 -28.41
CA SER A 55 -33.75 -42.57 -28.04
C SER A 55 -33.92 -42.64 -26.53
N HIS A 56 -32.81 -42.68 -25.78
CA HIS A 56 -32.83 -42.69 -24.32
C HIS A 56 -33.30 -41.36 -23.74
N TYR A 57 -32.95 -40.22 -24.35
CA TYR A 57 -33.47 -38.92 -23.92
C TYR A 57 -34.99 -38.82 -24.10
N LYS A 58 -35.52 -39.36 -25.21
CA LYS A 58 -36.96 -39.37 -25.51
C LYS A 58 -37.79 -40.26 -24.57
N SER A 59 -37.17 -41.16 -23.79
CA SER A 59 -37.92 -41.95 -22.80
C SER A 59 -38.46 -41.10 -21.65
N GLY A 60 -37.91 -39.89 -21.44
CA GLY A 60 -38.36 -38.94 -20.43
C GLY A 60 -37.90 -39.25 -19.01
N GLU A 61 -36.96 -40.18 -18.83
CA GLU A 61 -36.38 -40.47 -17.52
C GLU A 61 -35.53 -39.28 -17.03
N SER A 62 -35.92 -38.65 -15.92
CA SER A 62 -35.25 -37.43 -15.41
C SER A 62 -33.78 -37.65 -15.05
N ASN A 63 -33.45 -38.82 -14.49
CA ASN A 63 -32.10 -39.13 -13.98
C ASN A 63 -31.06 -39.39 -15.08
N VAL A 64 -31.47 -39.50 -16.35
CA VAL A 64 -30.55 -39.76 -17.47
C VAL A 64 -30.33 -38.52 -18.34
N GLN A 65 -31.12 -37.46 -18.16
CA GLN A 65 -31.03 -36.25 -18.98
C GLN A 65 -29.70 -35.50 -18.80
N PRO A 66 -29.25 -35.12 -17.59
CA PRO A 66 -28.00 -34.36 -17.46
C PRO A 66 -26.76 -35.08 -18.01
N PRO A 67 -26.57 -36.40 -17.79
CA PRO A 67 -25.49 -37.15 -18.42
C PRO A 67 -25.53 -37.16 -19.95
N ILE A 68 -26.71 -37.28 -20.55
CA ILE A 68 -26.87 -37.24 -22.02
C ILE A 68 -26.49 -35.85 -22.55
N VAL A 69 -26.95 -34.78 -21.89
CA VAL A 69 -26.66 -33.39 -22.26
C VAL A 69 -25.16 -33.11 -22.12
N GLY A 70 -24.48 -33.63 -21.09
CA GLY A 70 -23.03 -33.51 -20.92
C GLY A 70 -22.23 -34.19 -22.05
N LEU A 71 -22.68 -35.37 -22.50
CA LEU A 71 -22.10 -36.06 -23.66
C LEU A 71 -22.35 -35.30 -24.97
N TRP A 72 -23.57 -34.78 -25.20
CA TRP A 72 -23.86 -33.94 -26.36
C TRP A 72 -23.05 -32.64 -26.38
N SER A 73 -22.89 -32.00 -25.22
CA SER A 73 -22.05 -30.81 -25.08
C SER A 73 -20.60 -31.11 -25.46
N THR A 74 -20.07 -32.25 -25.02
CA THR A 74 -18.71 -32.65 -25.34
C THR A 74 -18.53 -33.06 -26.80
N TRP A 75 -19.52 -33.74 -27.38
CA TRP A 75 -19.56 -34.03 -28.81
C TRP A 75 -19.47 -32.76 -29.64
N ILE A 76 -20.34 -31.77 -29.38
CA ILE A 76 -20.38 -30.50 -30.09
C ILE A 76 -19.02 -29.79 -30.00
N ARG A 77 -18.46 -29.66 -28.79
CA ARG A 77 -17.13 -29.03 -28.61
C ARG A 77 -16.05 -29.69 -29.46
N ARG A 78 -16.01 -31.01 -29.48
CA ARG A 78 -15.01 -31.77 -30.24
C ARG A 78 -15.24 -31.69 -31.75
N LEU A 79 -16.50 -31.69 -32.18
CA LEU A 79 -16.89 -31.53 -33.58
C LEU A 79 -16.45 -30.16 -34.12
N VAL A 80 -16.63 -29.10 -33.34
CA VAL A 80 -16.16 -27.75 -33.71
C VAL A 80 -14.64 -27.68 -33.77
N LEU A 81 -13.95 -28.27 -32.79
CA LEU A 81 -12.48 -28.24 -32.72
C LEU A 81 -11.81 -29.05 -33.84
N SER A 82 -12.44 -30.10 -34.37
CA SER A 82 -11.83 -30.90 -35.44
C SER A 82 -11.83 -30.18 -36.79
N GLY A 83 -12.74 -29.22 -36.99
CA GLY A 83 -12.93 -28.54 -38.28
C GLY A 83 -13.47 -29.49 -39.37
N ASP A 84 -14.00 -30.65 -38.98
CA ASP A 84 -14.62 -31.61 -39.90
C ASP A 84 -15.91 -31.03 -40.51
N ASP A 85 -16.27 -31.53 -41.70
CA ASP A 85 -17.48 -31.11 -42.39
C ASP A 85 -18.73 -31.46 -41.57
N LEU A 86 -19.39 -30.42 -41.05
CA LEU A 86 -20.62 -30.49 -40.28
C LEU A 86 -21.77 -31.14 -41.07
N ALA A 87 -21.69 -31.20 -42.40
CA ALA A 87 -22.72 -31.75 -43.28
C ALA A 87 -23.18 -33.17 -42.87
N GLY A 88 -22.25 -34.04 -42.45
CA GLY A 88 -22.56 -35.42 -42.06
C GLY A 88 -23.30 -35.55 -40.71
N SER A 89 -23.32 -34.48 -39.90
CA SER A 89 -23.88 -34.45 -38.54
C SER A 89 -25.07 -33.50 -38.39
N GLN A 90 -25.53 -32.85 -39.46
CA GLN A 90 -26.57 -31.80 -39.41
C GLN A 90 -27.87 -32.27 -38.75
N GLN A 91 -28.33 -33.49 -39.06
CA GLN A 91 -29.58 -34.00 -38.48
C GLN A 91 -29.49 -34.21 -36.96
N HIS A 92 -28.38 -34.78 -36.47
CA HIS A 92 -28.15 -34.96 -35.04
C HIS A 92 -27.95 -33.62 -34.33
N LEU A 93 -27.22 -32.70 -34.97
CA LEU A 93 -26.99 -31.37 -34.43
C LEU A 93 -28.30 -30.58 -34.29
N ALA A 94 -29.14 -30.58 -35.32
CA ALA A 94 -30.46 -29.94 -35.29
C ALA A 94 -31.30 -30.48 -34.12
N PHE A 95 -31.39 -31.81 -33.99
CA PHE A 95 -32.12 -32.43 -32.90
C PHE A 95 -31.58 -32.02 -31.53
N VAL A 96 -30.25 -32.06 -31.33
CA VAL A 96 -29.63 -31.71 -30.04
C VAL A 96 -29.87 -30.25 -29.69
N VAL A 97 -29.81 -29.33 -30.65
CA VAL A 97 -30.09 -27.91 -30.43
C VAL A 97 -31.56 -27.67 -30.12
N ASP A 98 -32.49 -28.39 -30.76
CA ASP A 98 -33.90 -28.35 -30.38
C ASP A 98 -34.12 -28.85 -28.94
N GLN A 99 -33.35 -29.84 -28.48
CA GLN A 99 -33.42 -30.31 -27.09
C GLN A 99 -32.82 -29.28 -26.11
N PHE A 100 -31.74 -28.61 -26.49
CA PHE A 100 -31.17 -27.51 -25.72
C PHE A 100 -32.17 -26.36 -25.55
N GLU A 101 -32.92 -26.03 -26.60
CA GLU A 101 -34.02 -25.07 -26.52
C GLU A 101 -35.10 -25.51 -25.53
N GLN A 102 -35.50 -26.78 -25.55
CA GLN A 102 -36.45 -27.33 -24.58
C GLN A 102 -35.91 -27.29 -23.13
N ILE A 103 -34.62 -27.54 -22.93
CA ILE A 103 -33.98 -27.48 -21.61
C ILE A 103 -34.05 -26.05 -21.06
N LEU A 104 -33.73 -25.06 -21.89
CA LEU A 104 -33.71 -23.64 -21.52
C LEU A 104 -35.11 -23.01 -21.38
N THR A 105 -36.15 -23.67 -21.87
CA THR A 105 -37.54 -23.15 -21.82
C THR A 105 -38.44 -23.89 -20.84
N VAL A 106 -38.25 -25.20 -20.66
CA VAL A 106 -39.17 -26.07 -19.89
C VAL A 106 -38.50 -26.71 -18.69
N ASN A 107 -37.37 -27.40 -18.88
CA ASN A 107 -36.81 -28.31 -17.86
C ASN A 107 -36.00 -27.58 -16.78
N LYS A 108 -35.26 -26.53 -17.17
CA LYS A 108 -34.45 -25.66 -16.28
C LYS A 108 -33.52 -26.37 -15.29
N ASP A 109 -33.22 -27.66 -15.47
CA ASP A 109 -32.24 -28.39 -14.66
C ASP A 109 -30.85 -27.74 -14.78
N ILE A 110 -30.26 -27.34 -13.64
CA ILE A 110 -29.05 -26.51 -13.59
C ILE A 110 -27.86 -27.19 -14.29
N ALA A 111 -27.65 -28.49 -14.05
CA ALA A 111 -26.55 -29.22 -14.66
C ALA A 111 -26.68 -29.28 -16.19
N SER A 112 -27.91 -29.56 -16.68
CA SER A 112 -28.22 -29.55 -18.11
C SER A 112 -28.04 -28.16 -18.72
N VAL A 113 -28.49 -27.10 -18.04
CA VAL A 113 -28.31 -25.70 -18.48
C VAL A 113 -26.82 -25.37 -18.64
N LYS A 114 -25.96 -25.73 -17.68
CA LYS A 114 -24.49 -25.52 -17.76
C LYS A 114 -23.92 -26.16 -19.03
N TYR A 115 -24.19 -27.44 -19.26
CA TYR A 115 -23.70 -28.15 -20.44
C TYR A 115 -24.25 -27.58 -21.75
N THR A 116 -25.53 -27.22 -21.78
CA THR A 116 -26.18 -26.61 -22.93
C THR A 116 -25.54 -25.28 -23.32
N VAL A 117 -25.32 -24.39 -22.36
CA VAL A 117 -24.74 -23.06 -22.59
C VAL A 117 -23.31 -23.15 -23.12
N ILE A 118 -22.50 -24.06 -22.54
CA ILE A 118 -21.15 -24.36 -23.04
C ILE A 118 -21.21 -24.81 -24.51
N ALA A 119 -22.08 -25.76 -24.83
CA ALA A 119 -22.21 -26.32 -26.17
C ALA A 119 -22.64 -25.27 -27.21
N LEU A 120 -23.67 -24.48 -26.87
CA LEU A 120 -24.19 -23.41 -27.71
C LEU A 120 -23.11 -22.35 -28.00
N SER A 121 -22.33 -21.95 -26.98
CA SER A 121 -21.26 -20.98 -27.19
C SER A 121 -20.20 -21.48 -28.18
N CYS A 122 -19.89 -22.77 -28.19
CA CYS A 122 -18.93 -23.33 -29.15
C CYS A 122 -19.45 -23.36 -30.60
N LEU A 123 -20.76 -23.32 -30.83
CA LEU A 123 -21.32 -23.26 -32.18
C LEU A 123 -21.26 -21.85 -32.79
N THR A 124 -20.93 -20.83 -32.01
CA THR A 124 -20.92 -19.43 -32.44
C THR A 124 -19.96 -19.19 -33.61
N GLY A 125 -20.42 -18.45 -34.62
CA GLY A 125 -19.64 -18.10 -35.80
C GLY A 125 -19.50 -19.22 -36.83
N LEU A 126 -20.10 -20.40 -36.58
CA LEU A 126 -20.18 -21.48 -37.56
C LEU A 126 -21.44 -21.33 -38.41
N ASN A 127 -21.31 -20.75 -39.60
CA ASN A 127 -22.42 -20.71 -40.54
C ASN A 127 -22.61 -22.07 -41.21
N ASN A 128 -23.41 -22.95 -40.59
CA ASN A 128 -23.65 -24.32 -41.06
C ASN A 128 -25.08 -24.56 -41.56
N GLY A 129 -25.88 -23.49 -41.71
CA GLY A 129 -27.28 -23.51 -42.17
C GLY A 129 -28.28 -24.18 -41.22
N THR A 130 -27.83 -24.82 -40.15
CA THR A 130 -28.65 -25.56 -39.19
C THR A 130 -28.84 -24.76 -37.90
N VAL A 131 -27.81 -24.01 -37.53
CA VAL A 131 -27.76 -23.13 -36.36
C VAL A 131 -27.07 -21.85 -36.82
N ASP A 132 -27.74 -20.70 -36.65
CA ASP A 132 -27.15 -19.38 -36.86
C ASP A 132 -26.91 -18.68 -35.52
N ASP A 133 -26.15 -17.59 -35.58
CA ASP A 133 -25.82 -16.79 -34.41
C ASP A 133 -27.08 -16.20 -33.76
N ASP A 134 -28.13 -15.91 -34.54
CA ASP A 134 -29.38 -15.33 -34.02
C ASP A 134 -30.14 -16.33 -33.14
N ARG A 135 -30.22 -17.59 -33.55
CA ARG A 135 -30.79 -18.68 -32.73
C ARG A 135 -29.95 -18.93 -31.48
N ILE A 136 -28.63 -18.94 -31.60
CA ILE A 136 -27.73 -19.09 -30.43
C ILE A 136 -27.92 -17.92 -29.47
N ALA A 137 -28.00 -16.69 -29.99
CA ALA A 137 -28.23 -15.48 -29.22
C ALA A 137 -29.54 -15.54 -28.42
N PHE A 138 -30.63 -15.96 -29.07
CA PHE A 138 -31.91 -16.17 -28.41
C PHE A 138 -31.81 -17.17 -27.25
N LEU A 139 -31.15 -18.32 -27.47
CA LEU A 139 -31.00 -19.36 -26.45
C LEU A 139 -30.10 -18.93 -25.29
N LEU A 140 -28.97 -18.27 -25.56
CA LEU A 140 -28.10 -17.71 -24.53
C LEU A 140 -28.79 -16.60 -23.72
N SER A 141 -29.70 -15.85 -24.35
CA SER A 141 -30.55 -14.88 -23.64
C SER A 141 -31.56 -15.56 -22.71
N LYS A 142 -32.02 -16.78 -23.03
CA LYS A 142 -32.85 -17.59 -22.12
C LYS A 142 -32.05 -18.13 -20.94
N SER A 143 -30.82 -18.60 -21.16
CA SER A 143 -29.98 -19.08 -20.06
C SER A 143 -29.62 -17.98 -19.05
N LEU A 144 -29.51 -16.73 -19.52
CA LEU A 144 -29.34 -15.58 -18.64
C LEU A 144 -30.48 -15.38 -17.66
N ASN A 145 -31.72 -15.55 -18.12
CA ASN A 145 -32.89 -15.45 -17.24
C ASN A 145 -32.86 -16.56 -16.18
N ILE A 146 -32.48 -17.78 -16.55
CA ILE A 146 -32.34 -18.89 -15.59
C ILE A 146 -31.23 -18.60 -14.58
N ALA A 147 -30.07 -18.13 -15.03
CA ALA A 147 -28.96 -17.79 -14.14
C ALA A 147 -29.31 -16.63 -13.18
N ALA A 148 -30.14 -15.68 -13.63
CA ALA A 148 -30.65 -14.60 -12.79
C ALA A 148 -31.72 -15.08 -11.78
N GLU A 149 -32.51 -16.11 -12.11
CA GLU A 149 -33.45 -16.74 -11.18
C GLU A 149 -32.72 -17.55 -10.08
N VAL A 150 -31.53 -18.11 -10.38
CA VAL A 150 -30.73 -18.93 -9.46
C VAL A 150 -29.51 -18.14 -8.96
N GLU A 151 -29.76 -17.05 -8.22
CA GLU A 151 -28.69 -16.13 -7.76
C GLU A 151 -27.60 -16.80 -6.90
N ASN A 152 -27.88 -17.95 -6.29
CA ASN A 152 -26.96 -18.61 -5.36
C ASN A 152 -25.99 -19.63 -6.01
N ASP A 153 -26.12 -19.95 -7.30
CA ASP A 153 -25.22 -20.90 -7.98
C ASP A 153 -24.13 -20.14 -8.76
N GLN A 154 -23.00 -19.87 -8.07
CA GLN A 154 -21.87 -19.15 -8.65
C GLN A 154 -21.28 -19.87 -9.88
N ASP A 155 -21.24 -21.20 -9.87
CA ASP A 155 -20.68 -22.00 -10.96
C ASP A 155 -21.54 -21.89 -12.24
N LEU A 156 -22.87 -21.80 -12.12
CA LEU A 156 -23.77 -21.53 -13.24
C LEU A 156 -23.52 -20.12 -13.79
N GLN A 157 -23.40 -19.13 -12.90
CA GLN A 157 -23.17 -17.75 -13.30
C GLN A 157 -21.84 -17.59 -14.03
N ASP A 158 -20.77 -18.16 -13.51
CA ASP A 158 -19.44 -18.15 -14.12
C ASP A 158 -19.45 -18.87 -15.48
N THR A 159 -20.15 -20.00 -15.57
CA THR A 159 -20.32 -20.74 -16.84
C THR A 159 -21.05 -19.90 -17.88
N VAL A 160 -22.15 -19.24 -17.50
CA VAL A 160 -22.93 -18.39 -18.40
C VAL A 160 -22.12 -17.18 -18.84
N ASP A 161 -21.42 -16.50 -17.93
CA ASP A 161 -20.56 -15.36 -18.25
C ASP A 161 -19.42 -15.74 -19.21
N ALA A 162 -18.75 -16.88 -18.97
CA ALA A 162 -17.70 -17.36 -19.84
C ALA A 162 -18.22 -17.71 -21.24
N SER A 163 -19.35 -18.42 -21.33
CA SER A 163 -19.98 -18.78 -22.60
C SER A 163 -20.48 -17.57 -23.38
N LEU A 164 -21.03 -16.57 -22.71
CA LEU A 164 -21.45 -15.32 -23.35
C LEU A 164 -20.27 -14.49 -23.80
N SER A 165 -19.20 -14.41 -22.99
CA SER A 165 -17.97 -13.72 -23.39
C SER A 165 -17.36 -14.38 -24.65
N TYR A 166 -17.40 -15.72 -24.72
CA TYR A 166 -17.02 -16.47 -25.92
C TYR A 166 -17.96 -16.21 -27.11
N PHE A 167 -19.27 -16.17 -26.89
CA PHE A 167 -20.24 -15.82 -27.94
C PHE A 167 -19.97 -14.42 -28.48
N VAL A 168 -19.91 -13.40 -27.61
CA VAL A 168 -19.64 -12.01 -27.98
C VAL A 168 -18.29 -11.88 -28.71
N ALA A 169 -17.29 -12.69 -28.35
CA ALA A 169 -16.00 -12.70 -29.05
C ALA A 169 -16.06 -13.25 -30.47
N ASN A 170 -16.92 -14.25 -30.74
CA ASN A 170 -16.89 -15.03 -31.99
C ASN A 170 -18.10 -14.79 -32.90
N ALA A 171 -19.17 -14.15 -32.42
CA ALA A 171 -20.37 -13.89 -33.20
C ALA A 171 -20.06 -13.05 -34.45
N THR A 172 -20.64 -13.49 -35.56
CA THR A 172 -20.53 -12.90 -36.89
C THR A 172 -21.74 -12.07 -37.27
N SER A 173 -22.92 -12.40 -36.73
CA SER A 173 -24.14 -11.58 -36.83
C SER A 173 -24.08 -10.37 -35.88
N GLN A 174 -24.25 -9.17 -36.44
CA GLN A 174 -24.31 -7.94 -35.66
C GLN A 174 -25.57 -7.89 -34.79
N ASP A 175 -26.71 -8.30 -35.35
CA ASP A 175 -28.01 -8.29 -34.67
C ASP A 175 -28.03 -9.29 -33.50
N ALA A 176 -27.43 -10.47 -33.69
CA ALA A 176 -27.26 -11.45 -32.62
C ALA A 176 -26.43 -10.90 -31.46
N LEU A 177 -25.33 -10.20 -31.78
CA LEU A 177 -24.42 -9.63 -30.79
C LEU A 177 -25.10 -8.50 -30.00
N VAL A 178 -25.85 -7.62 -30.68
CA VAL A 178 -26.68 -6.59 -30.03
C VAL A 178 -27.73 -7.25 -29.12
N SER A 179 -28.50 -8.21 -29.62
CA SER A 179 -29.58 -8.88 -28.88
C SER A 179 -29.10 -9.54 -27.58
N VAL A 180 -27.98 -10.28 -27.62
CA VAL A 180 -27.41 -10.92 -26.42
C VAL A 180 -26.89 -9.90 -25.42
N LEU A 181 -26.17 -8.89 -25.89
CA LEU A 181 -25.62 -7.88 -24.99
C LEU A 181 -26.71 -6.98 -24.39
N GLU A 182 -27.74 -6.60 -25.16
CA GLU A 182 -28.90 -5.89 -24.63
C GLU A 182 -29.61 -6.71 -23.56
N SER A 183 -29.79 -8.02 -23.80
CA SER A 183 -30.35 -8.94 -22.80
C SER A 183 -29.47 -9.03 -21.56
N TYR A 184 -28.16 -9.16 -21.72
CA TYR A 184 -27.19 -9.25 -20.62
C TYR A 184 -27.19 -7.98 -19.77
N VAL A 185 -27.08 -6.81 -20.40
CA VAL A 185 -27.09 -5.51 -19.74
C VAL A 185 -28.41 -5.24 -19.04
N SER A 186 -29.55 -5.63 -19.64
CA SER A 186 -30.87 -5.44 -19.04
C SER A 186 -31.12 -6.34 -17.83
N ILE A 187 -30.66 -7.60 -17.87
CA ILE A 187 -30.87 -8.57 -16.79
C ILE A 187 -29.88 -8.34 -15.64
N LEU A 188 -28.62 -8.03 -15.96
CA LEU A 188 -27.53 -7.91 -14.98
C LEU A 188 -27.08 -6.46 -14.74
N GLY A 189 -27.90 -5.47 -15.08
CA GLY A 189 -27.56 -4.06 -14.90
C GLY A 189 -27.19 -3.69 -13.46
N ARG A 190 -27.74 -4.42 -12.47
CA ARG A 190 -27.37 -4.30 -11.05
C ARG A 190 -25.98 -4.88 -10.70
N HIS A 191 -25.37 -5.68 -11.57
CA HIS A 191 -24.06 -6.32 -11.40
C HIS A 191 -23.03 -5.78 -12.39
N LEU A 192 -22.82 -4.47 -12.39
CA LEU A 192 -21.97 -3.73 -13.34
C LEU A 192 -20.58 -4.33 -13.57
N ARG A 193 -19.95 -4.89 -12.53
CA ARG A 193 -18.63 -5.54 -12.64
C ARG A 193 -18.66 -6.75 -13.58
N ARG A 194 -19.72 -7.56 -13.55
CA ARG A 194 -19.88 -8.73 -14.44
C ARG A 194 -19.98 -8.27 -15.89
N VAL A 195 -20.80 -7.25 -16.14
CA VAL A 195 -20.92 -6.58 -17.46
C VAL A 195 -19.57 -6.06 -17.95
N PHE A 196 -18.83 -5.37 -17.09
CA PHE A 196 -17.51 -4.85 -17.40
C PHE A 196 -16.54 -5.99 -17.80
N TYR A 197 -16.37 -7.01 -16.96
CA TYR A 197 -15.38 -8.07 -17.20
C TYR A 197 -15.76 -8.98 -18.38
N LEU A 198 -17.06 -9.21 -18.61
CA LEU A 198 -17.53 -9.96 -19.77
C LEU A 198 -17.09 -9.28 -21.07
N VAL A 199 -17.28 -7.97 -21.18
CA VAL A 199 -16.93 -7.21 -22.38
C VAL A 199 -15.41 -7.01 -22.48
N GLU A 200 -14.71 -6.79 -21.37
CA GLU A 200 -13.24 -6.75 -21.36
C GLU A 200 -12.64 -8.04 -21.95
N ASN A 201 -13.11 -9.20 -21.48
CA ASN A 201 -12.63 -10.49 -21.96
C ASN A 201 -13.03 -10.76 -23.42
N ALA A 202 -14.27 -10.44 -23.81
CA ALA A 202 -14.72 -10.61 -25.19
C ALA A 202 -13.92 -9.72 -26.16
N ALA A 203 -13.60 -8.50 -25.74
CA ALA A 203 -12.77 -7.59 -26.49
C ALA A 203 -11.33 -8.12 -26.62
N ASP A 204 -10.75 -8.72 -25.57
CA ASP A 204 -9.40 -9.32 -25.61
C ASP A 204 -9.34 -10.51 -26.57
N LEU A 205 -10.37 -11.36 -26.57
CA LEU A 205 -10.49 -12.46 -27.52
C LEU A 205 -10.58 -11.93 -28.97
N ARG A 206 -11.35 -10.87 -29.23
CA ARG A 206 -11.41 -10.21 -30.56
C ARG A 206 -10.08 -9.54 -30.94
N TRP A 207 -9.35 -8.98 -29.97
CA TRP A 207 -8.04 -8.38 -30.19
C TRP A 207 -7.02 -9.39 -30.74
N ARG A 208 -7.11 -10.66 -30.31
CA ARG A 208 -6.22 -11.76 -30.72
C ARG A 208 -6.54 -12.34 -32.10
N GLN A 209 -7.65 -11.96 -32.73
CA GLN A 209 -8.02 -12.45 -34.06
C GLN A 209 -7.15 -11.84 -35.17
N LYS A 210 -6.97 -12.56 -36.28
CA LYS A 210 -6.17 -12.09 -37.44
C LYS A 210 -6.66 -10.74 -37.98
N ASN A 211 -7.98 -10.51 -38.01
CA ASN A 211 -8.62 -9.27 -38.45
C ASN A 211 -9.17 -8.44 -37.29
N ASN A 212 -8.35 -8.24 -36.25
CA ASN A 212 -8.76 -7.59 -34.99
C ASN A 212 -9.49 -6.25 -35.17
N SER A 213 -9.06 -5.40 -36.11
CA SER A 213 -9.67 -4.07 -36.30
C SER A 213 -11.13 -4.18 -36.74
N LYS A 214 -11.46 -5.14 -37.61
CA LYS A 214 -12.85 -5.40 -38.03
C LYS A 214 -13.68 -6.01 -36.90
N ALA A 215 -13.10 -6.98 -36.19
CA ALA A 215 -13.77 -7.65 -35.07
C ALA A 215 -14.12 -6.66 -33.95
N LEU A 216 -13.18 -5.79 -33.58
CA LEU A 216 -13.39 -4.75 -32.56
C LEU A 216 -14.36 -3.68 -33.02
N SER A 217 -14.34 -3.30 -34.30
CA SER A 217 -15.31 -2.34 -34.86
C SER A 217 -16.75 -2.86 -34.80
N SER A 218 -16.98 -4.15 -35.05
CA SER A 218 -18.32 -4.77 -34.93
C SER A 218 -18.79 -4.80 -33.47
N LEU A 219 -17.91 -5.18 -32.53
CA LEU A 219 -18.23 -5.12 -31.11
C LEU A 219 -18.55 -3.69 -30.67
N TRP A 220 -17.76 -2.71 -31.11
CA TRP A 220 -17.98 -1.31 -30.80
C TRP A 220 -19.35 -0.80 -31.31
N GLN A 221 -19.71 -1.13 -32.55
CA GLN A 221 -21.01 -0.75 -33.11
C GLN A 221 -22.18 -1.31 -32.30
N ALA A 222 -22.05 -2.53 -31.76
CA ALA A 222 -23.09 -3.07 -30.92
C ALA A 222 -23.16 -2.38 -29.56
N LEU A 223 -22.00 -2.09 -28.95
CA LEU A 223 -21.92 -1.32 -27.71
C LEU A 223 -22.54 0.07 -27.85
N GLN A 224 -22.36 0.72 -29.00
CA GLN A 224 -23.04 1.99 -29.32
C GLN A 224 -24.56 1.79 -29.39
N SER A 225 -25.04 0.77 -30.10
CA SER A 225 -26.48 0.45 -30.17
C SER A 225 -27.08 0.23 -28.77
N ILE A 226 -26.40 -0.53 -27.91
CA ILE A 226 -26.83 -0.78 -26.54
C ILE A 226 -26.84 0.52 -25.72
N HIS A 227 -25.80 1.33 -25.88
CA HIS A 227 -25.71 2.61 -25.17
C HIS A 227 -26.85 3.55 -25.56
N ASP A 228 -27.30 3.52 -26.81
CA ASP A 228 -28.41 4.36 -27.29
C ASP A 228 -29.77 3.78 -26.86
N ASN A 229 -29.96 2.47 -26.97
CA ASN A 229 -31.26 1.81 -26.80
C ASN A 229 -31.61 1.43 -25.34
N VAL A 230 -30.61 1.11 -24.51
CA VAL A 230 -30.85 0.65 -23.13
C VAL A 230 -31.06 1.82 -22.18
N SER A 231 -32.06 1.69 -21.30
CA SER A 231 -32.42 2.69 -20.29
C SER A 231 -31.41 2.77 -19.15
N ASP A 232 -30.84 1.64 -18.74
CA ASP A 232 -29.79 1.55 -17.72
C ASP A 232 -28.44 2.04 -18.30
N LYS A 233 -28.23 3.35 -18.20
CA LYS A 233 -26.99 3.98 -18.67
C LYS A 233 -25.77 3.50 -17.90
N ALA A 234 -25.89 3.17 -16.61
CA ALA A 234 -24.76 2.68 -15.81
C ALA A 234 -24.24 1.35 -16.35
N ALA A 235 -25.14 0.41 -16.64
CA ALA A 235 -24.79 -0.89 -17.19
C ALA A 235 -24.21 -0.81 -18.61
N SER A 236 -24.80 0.00 -19.48
CA SER A 236 -24.26 0.24 -20.83
C SER A 236 -22.87 0.90 -20.81
N SER A 237 -22.63 1.81 -19.87
CA SER A 237 -21.32 2.44 -19.68
C SER A 237 -20.30 1.50 -19.06
N ALA A 238 -20.72 0.56 -18.19
CA ALA A 238 -19.84 -0.50 -17.69
C ALA A 238 -19.37 -1.44 -18.81
N ALA A 239 -20.26 -1.81 -19.74
CA ALA A 239 -19.91 -2.57 -20.95
C ALA A 239 -18.87 -1.82 -21.80
N THR A 240 -19.15 -0.55 -22.08
CA THR A 240 -18.23 0.35 -22.81
C THR A 240 -16.87 0.46 -22.10
N ALA A 241 -16.86 0.56 -20.78
CA ALA A 241 -15.64 0.69 -19.98
C ALA A 241 -14.78 -0.58 -20.03
N GLY A 242 -15.41 -1.77 -20.07
CA GLY A 242 -14.69 -3.03 -20.27
C GLY A 242 -13.97 -3.07 -21.63
N PHE A 243 -14.63 -2.57 -22.68
CA PHE A 243 -14.02 -2.43 -24.02
C PHE A 243 -12.85 -1.43 -24.01
N VAL A 244 -13.03 -0.24 -23.40
CA VAL A 244 -11.97 0.76 -23.25
C VAL A 244 -10.79 0.19 -22.47
N ARG A 245 -11.05 -0.50 -21.36
CA ARG A 245 -10.01 -1.08 -20.49
C ARG A 245 -9.13 -2.07 -21.25
N MET A 246 -9.75 -2.93 -22.05
CA MET A 246 -9.02 -3.87 -22.89
C MET A 246 -8.13 -3.10 -23.87
N LEU A 247 -8.70 -2.13 -24.60
CA LEU A 247 -7.94 -1.36 -25.60
C LEU A 247 -6.76 -0.62 -24.98
N GLN A 248 -6.91 -0.04 -23.80
CA GLN A 248 -5.85 0.67 -23.09
C GLN A 248 -4.65 -0.24 -22.76
N PHE A 249 -4.89 -1.53 -22.48
CA PHE A 249 -3.85 -2.48 -22.05
C PHE A 249 -3.46 -3.50 -23.12
N ALA A 250 -4.11 -3.45 -24.29
CA ALA A 250 -3.77 -4.25 -25.45
C ALA A 250 -2.30 -4.00 -25.86
N LYS A 251 -1.48 -5.05 -25.79
CA LYS A 251 -0.07 -5.05 -26.21
C LYS A 251 0.04 -5.22 -27.72
N GLY A 252 0.99 -4.51 -28.34
CA GLY A 252 1.34 -4.63 -29.77
C GLY A 252 1.05 -3.37 -30.60
N ASN A 253 1.35 -3.45 -31.90
CA ASN A 253 1.14 -2.33 -32.82
C ASN A 253 -0.35 -2.10 -33.07
N ARG A 254 -0.88 -0.97 -32.58
CA ARG A 254 -2.27 -0.55 -32.81
C ARG A 254 -2.43 0.09 -34.19
N SER A 255 -3.37 -0.41 -34.98
CA SER A 255 -3.75 0.20 -36.26
C SER A 255 -4.38 1.59 -36.03
N LYS A 256 -4.42 2.44 -37.07
CA LYS A 256 -5.11 3.74 -36.99
C LYS A 256 -6.59 3.57 -36.62
N SER A 257 -7.24 2.54 -37.16
CA SER A 257 -8.65 2.21 -36.88
C SER A 257 -8.86 1.88 -35.40
N VAL A 258 -8.00 1.07 -34.79
CA VAL A 258 -8.08 0.74 -33.35
C VAL A 258 -7.91 1.99 -32.49
N ARG A 259 -6.98 2.90 -32.84
CA ARG A 259 -6.80 4.15 -32.09
C ARG A 259 -8.03 5.07 -32.19
N THR A 260 -8.71 5.07 -33.33
CA THR A 260 -9.98 5.79 -33.48
C THR A 260 -11.06 5.19 -32.58
N LEU A 261 -11.21 3.86 -32.57
CA LEU A 261 -12.17 3.18 -31.68
C LEU A 261 -11.89 3.45 -30.20
N GLU A 262 -10.62 3.42 -29.80
CA GLU A 262 -10.18 3.77 -28.43
C GLU A 262 -10.63 5.19 -28.08
N LYS A 263 -10.33 6.18 -28.94
CA LYS A 263 -10.73 7.57 -28.71
C LYS A 263 -12.25 7.76 -28.66
N GLU A 264 -13.00 7.13 -29.56
CA GLU A 264 -14.47 7.22 -29.58
C GLU A 264 -15.09 6.60 -28.33
N SER A 265 -14.61 5.43 -27.93
CA SER A 265 -15.10 4.74 -26.73
C SER A 265 -14.71 5.45 -25.43
N GLU A 266 -13.49 6.00 -25.34
CA GLU A 266 -13.08 6.86 -24.23
C GLU A 266 -13.99 8.09 -24.09
N ASN A 267 -14.40 8.72 -25.20
CA ASN A 267 -15.29 9.88 -25.16
C ASN A 267 -16.67 9.55 -24.58
N VAL A 268 -17.22 8.36 -24.86
CA VAL A 268 -18.49 7.90 -24.28
C VAL A 268 -18.36 7.76 -22.77
N ILE A 269 -17.26 7.16 -22.29
CA ILE A 269 -16.98 7.06 -20.85
C ILE A 269 -16.78 8.42 -20.20
N CYS A 270 -16.03 9.32 -20.82
CA CYS A 270 -15.82 10.66 -20.29
C CYS A 270 -17.13 11.45 -20.19
N THR A 271 -18.01 11.34 -21.20
CA THR A 271 -19.34 11.96 -21.19
C THR A 271 -20.18 11.41 -20.03
N TYR A 272 -20.22 10.08 -19.86
CA TYR A 272 -20.94 9.47 -18.75
C TYR A 272 -20.40 9.92 -17.39
N LEU A 273 -19.08 9.92 -17.19
CA LEU A 273 -18.46 10.36 -15.93
C LEU A 273 -18.81 11.82 -15.63
N ASN A 274 -18.73 12.71 -16.63
CA ASN A 274 -19.10 14.12 -16.47
C ASN A 274 -20.57 14.27 -16.06
N ASP A 275 -21.48 13.58 -16.74
CA ASP A 275 -22.91 13.65 -16.45
C ASP A 275 -23.24 13.12 -15.05
N GLN A 276 -22.60 12.02 -14.63
CA GLN A 276 -22.79 11.49 -13.28
C GLN A 276 -22.17 12.38 -12.22
N SER A 277 -20.99 12.95 -12.44
CA SER A 277 -20.37 13.89 -11.49
C SER A 277 -21.21 15.16 -11.30
N LYS A 278 -21.86 15.67 -12.35
CA LYS A 278 -22.85 16.76 -12.24
C LYS A 278 -24.06 16.37 -11.42
N ARG A 279 -24.63 15.18 -11.69
CA ARG A 279 -25.80 14.67 -10.95
C ARG A 279 -25.48 14.51 -9.48
N TRP A 280 -24.31 13.96 -9.16
CA TRP A 280 -23.83 13.79 -7.79
C TRP A 280 -23.79 15.13 -7.03
N LYS A 281 -23.32 16.22 -7.66
CA LYS A 281 -23.25 17.55 -7.02
C LYS A 281 -24.62 18.19 -6.76
N VAL A 282 -25.65 17.82 -7.54
CA VAL A 282 -27.00 18.41 -7.45
C VAL A 282 -28.00 17.51 -6.71
N ALA A 283 -27.70 16.22 -6.56
CA ALA A 283 -28.60 15.26 -5.95
C ALA A 283 -28.93 15.63 -4.50
N SER A 284 -30.21 15.54 -4.16
CA SER A 284 -30.73 15.87 -2.82
C SER A 284 -31.02 14.63 -1.97
N VAL A 285 -30.87 13.41 -2.53
CA VAL A 285 -31.23 12.14 -1.89
C VAL A 285 -29.99 11.27 -1.68
N ALA A 286 -29.66 10.98 -0.42
CA ALA A 286 -28.44 10.24 -0.04
C ALA A 286 -28.30 8.87 -0.73
N VAL A 287 -29.38 8.10 -0.86
CA VAL A 287 -29.33 6.74 -1.44
C VAL A 287 -28.98 6.75 -2.95
N GLU A 288 -29.44 7.76 -3.68
CA GLU A 288 -29.12 7.91 -5.11
C GLU A 288 -27.68 8.40 -5.31
N ILE A 289 -27.20 9.23 -4.38
CA ILE A 289 -25.82 9.71 -4.32
C ILE A 289 -24.85 8.53 -4.16
N ASP A 290 -25.12 7.63 -3.21
CA ASP A 290 -24.22 6.50 -2.91
C ASP A 290 -24.08 5.56 -4.10
N LYS A 291 -25.21 5.13 -4.69
CA LYS A 291 -25.18 4.22 -5.86
C LYS A 291 -24.50 4.86 -7.06
N ALA A 292 -24.83 6.12 -7.37
CA ALA A 292 -24.20 6.82 -8.48
C ALA A 292 -22.68 6.98 -8.26
N GLN A 293 -22.28 7.26 -7.02
CA GLN A 293 -20.88 7.38 -6.65
C GLN A 293 -20.13 6.05 -6.81
N ASP A 294 -20.68 4.91 -6.38
CA ASP A 294 -20.05 3.59 -6.54
C ASP A 294 -19.73 3.27 -8.01
N VAL A 295 -20.66 3.57 -8.91
CA VAL A 295 -20.45 3.39 -10.35
C VAL A 295 -19.33 4.29 -10.85
N VAL A 296 -19.35 5.58 -10.49
CA VAL A 296 -18.31 6.53 -10.88
C VAL A 296 -16.94 6.11 -10.36
N LEU A 297 -16.84 5.70 -9.09
CA LEU A 297 -15.59 5.23 -8.48
C LEU A 297 -15.06 4.01 -9.20
N PHE A 298 -15.91 3.01 -9.45
CA PHE A 298 -15.52 1.80 -10.18
C PHE A 298 -15.04 2.15 -11.59
N LEU A 299 -15.86 2.79 -12.42
CA LEU A 299 -15.49 3.08 -13.82
C LEU A 299 -14.27 4.00 -13.92
N ALA A 300 -14.17 5.02 -13.07
CA ALA A 300 -13.02 5.92 -13.06
C ALA A 300 -11.74 5.18 -12.66
N SER A 301 -11.79 4.32 -11.63
CA SER A 301 -10.63 3.52 -11.22
C SER A 301 -10.13 2.60 -12.33
N GLN A 302 -11.02 2.09 -13.18
CA GLN A 302 -10.65 1.19 -14.26
C GLN A 302 -10.08 1.92 -15.47
N CYS A 303 -10.70 3.03 -15.90
CA CYS A 303 -10.40 3.66 -17.19
C CYS A 303 -9.52 4.92 -17.09
N VAL A 304 -9.72 5.77 -16.07
CA VAL A 304 -9.04 7.09 -15.99
C VAL A 304 -7.52 7.00 -15.93
N PRO A 305 -6.89 6.08 -15.17
CA PRO A 305 -5.43 6.04 -15.07
C PRO A 305 -4.70 5.89 -16.41
N ALA A 306 -5.36 5.27 -17.40
CA ALA A 306 -4.79 4.98 -18.71
C ALA A 306 -5.41 5.80 -19.85
N LEU A 307 -6.29 6.77 -19.55
CA LEU A 307 -6.86 7.66 -20.56
C LEU A 307 -5.76 8.44 -21.28
N GLN A 308 -5.94 8.61 -22.59
CA GLN A 308 -5.09 9.47 -23.39
C GLN A 308 -5.33 10.95 -23.06
N GLN A 309 -4.37 11.82 -23.36
CA GLN A 309 -4.46 13.25 -23.06
C GLN A 309 -5.75 13.89 -23.61
N GLY A 310 -6.19 13.48 -24.80
CA GLY A 310 -7.44 13.96 -25.40
C GLY A 310 -8.68 13.59 -24.59
N GLY A 311 -8.73 12.38 -24.03
CA GLY A 311 -9.82 11.91 -23.17
C GLY A 311 -9.80 12.60 -21.80
N VAL A 312 -8.63 12.71 -21.16
CA VAL A 312 -8.57 13.41 -19.85
C VAL A 312 -8.94 14.89 -19.99
N ASN A 313 -8.60 15.52 -21.12
CA ASN A 313 -8.96 16.91 -21.38
C ASN A 313 -10.46 17.15 -21.51
N SER A 314 -11.26 16.15 -21.88
CA SER A 314 -12.72 16.26 -21.99
C SER A 314 -13.46 16.00 -20.68
N LEU A 315 -12.75 15.54 -19.63
CA LEU A 315 -13.33 15.35 -18.31
C LEU A 315 -13.54 16.69 -17.59
N GLU A 316 -14.62 16.78 -16.83
CA GLU A 316 -14.86 17.82 -15.83
C GLU A 316 -14.07 17.48 -14.57
N ILE A 317 -12.76 17.73 -14.66
CA ILE A 317 -11.78 17.28 -13.67
C ILE A 317 -12.13 17.71 -12.24
N GLU A 318 -12.62 18.94 -12.04
CA GLU A 318 -13.06 19.45 -10.73
C GLU A 318 -14.08 18.49 -10.08
N LEU A 319 -15.21 18.27 -10.76
CA LEU A 319 -16.33 17.51 -10.21
C LEU A 319 -15.96 16.05 -10.01
N LEU A 320 -15.21 15.49 -10.95
CA LEU A 320 -14.77 14.11 -10.86
C LEU A 320 -13.76 13.93 -9.72
N LEU A 321 -12.77 14.82 -9.59
CA LEU A 321 -11.76 14.75 -8.53
C LEU A 321 -12.40 14.83 -7.14
N ASP A 322 -13.34 15.77 -6.94
CA ASP A 322 -14.09 15.87 -5.69
C ASP A 322 -14.89 14.58 -5.44
N CYS A 323 -15.63 14.07 -6.42
CA CYS A 323 -16.37 12.81 -6.30
C CYS A 323 -15.47 11.62 -5.93
N LEU A 324 -14.30 11.48 -6.55
CA LEU A 324 -13.38 10.37 -6.31
C LEU A 324 -12.76 10.44 -4.92
N VAL A 325 -12.38 11.63 -4.44
CA VAL A 325 -11.78 11.81 -3.11
C VAL A 325 -12.83 11.67 -2.01
N ASN A 326 -14.03 12.21 -2.22
CA ASN A 326 -15.19 11.95 -1.35
C ASN A 326 -15.44 10.44 -1.23
N GLY A 327 -15.50 9.73 -2.35
CA GLY A 327 -15.73 8.29 -2.36
C GLY A 327 -14.58 7.49 -1.75
N LEU A 328 -13.33 7.87 -1.98
CA LEU A 328 -12.18 7.22 -1.37
C LEU A 328 -12.22 7.33 0.17
N ILE A 329 -12.55 8.51 0.69
CA ILE A 329 -12.54 8.77 2.13
C ILE A 329 -13.81 8.26 2.81
N ALA A 330 -14.99 8.57 2.29
CA ALA A 330 -16.26 8.45 3.01
C ALA A 330 -17.10 7.21 2.64
N ASN A 331 -16.87 6.60 1.48
CA ASN A 331 -17.75 5.54 0.98
C ASN A 331 -17.74 4.29 1.90
N PRO A 332 -18.90 3.61 2.09
CA PRO A 332 -19.01 2.39 2.90
C PRO A 332 -18.09 1.23 2.49
N HIS A 333 -17.63 1.18 1.24
CA HIS A 333 -16.80 0.12 0.70
C HIS A 333 -15.30 0.49 0.61
N THR A 334 -14.92 1.68 1.13
CA THR A 334 -13.52 2.18 1.12
C THR A 334 -13.02 2.44 2.56
N TRP A 335 -12.55 3.66 2.88
CA TRP A 335 -12.03 3.99 4.20
C TRP A 335 -13.10 4.38 5.23
N ARG A 336 -14.36 4.57 4.80
CA ARG A 336 -15.53 4.80 5.67
C ARG A 336 -15.35 5.93 6.69
N ASN A 337 -14.66 7.00 6.33
CA ASN A 337 -14.24 8.09 7.22
C ASN A 337 -13.54 7.58 8.49
N GLY A 338 -12.78 6.48 8.43
CA GLY A 338 -12.11 5.90 9.61
C GLY A 338 -13.03 5.14 10.58
N ALA A 339 -14.31 4.91 10.23
CA ALA A 339 -15.27 4.24 11.11
C ALA A 339 -14.82 2.83 11.53
N TYR A 340 -13.99 2.16 10.72
CA TYR A 340 -13.42 0.85 11.05
C TYR A 340 -12.51 0.86 12.30
N ILE A 341 -12.04 2.04 12.74
CA ILE A 341 -11.31 2.22 14.01
C ILE A 341 -12.28 2.58 15.13
N ARG A 342 -13.18 3.55 14.90
CA ARG A 342 -14.10 4.03 15.93
C ARG A 342 -15.10 2.98 16.40
N ASP A 343 -15.52 2.10 15.50
CA ASP A 343 -16.52 1.08 15.75
C ASP A 343 -15.88 -0.27 16.17
N VAL A 344 -14.55 -0.33 16.33
CA VAL A 344 -13.85 -1.58 16.64
C VAL A 344 -14.18 -2.02 18.07
N SER A 345 -14.58 -3.27 18.23
CA SER A 345 -14.62 -3.95 19.51
C SER A 345 -13.72 -5.16 19.43
N TRP A 346 -12.62 -5.14 20.19
CA TRP A 346 -11.53 -6.11 20.04
C TRP A 346 -11.95 -7.55 20.34
N SER A 347 -12.95 -7.75 21.19
CA SER A 347 -13.47 -9.07 21.59
C SER A 347 -14.71 -9.53 20.80
N SER A 348 -15.00 -8.90 19.65
CA SER A 348 -16.26 -9.11 18.92
C SER A 348 -16.08 -9.78 17.56
N GLU A 349 -16.66 -10.98 17.38
CA GLU A 349 -16.69 -11.67 16.08
C GLU A 349 -17.41 -10.87 14.99
N SER A 350 -18.40 -10.05 15.35
CA SER A 350 -19.10 -9.21 14.37
C SER A 350 -18.21 -8.10 13.83
N THR A 351 -17.30 -7.57 14.67
CA THR A 351 -16.26 -6.63 14.24
C THR A 351 -15.34 -7.29 13.22
N LEU A 352 -14.85 -8.49 13.53
CA LEU A 352 -14.00 -9.25 12.61
C LEU A 352 -14.71 -9.51 11.28
N ALA A 353 -15.95 -10.01 11.30
CA ALA A 353 -16.73 -10.27 10.09
C ALA A 353 -16.98 -9.00 9.26
N ASN A 354 -17.17 -7.84 9.90
CA ASN A 354 -17.33 -6.56 9.21
C ASN A 354 -16.03 -6.10 8.55
N LEU A 355 -14.88 -6.27 9.22
CA LEU A 355 -13.57 -5.95 8.67
C LEU A 355 -13.19 -6.89 7.52
N GLU A 356 -13.39 -8.20 7.67
CA GLU A 356 -13.18 -9.20 6.62
C GLU A 356 -14.09 -8.92 5.41
N ARG A 357 -15.35 -8.52 5.63
CA ARG A 357 -16.24 -8.08 4.55
C ARG A 357 -15.70 -6.85 3.82
N LEU A 358 -15.21 -5.85 4.55
CA LEU A 358 -14.66 -4.63 3.97
C LEU A 358 -13.40 -4.94 3.14
N THR A 359 -12.45 -5.71 3.67
CA THR A 359 -11.21 -6.04 2.94
C THR A 359 -11.43 -7.02 1.78
N ALA A 360 -12.47 -7.85 1.86
CA ALA A 360 -12.90 -8.70 0.76
C ALA A 360 -13.65 -7.94 -0.34
N ASP A 361 -14.22 -6.77 -0.03
CA ASP A 361 -14.99 -5.94 -0.95
C ASP A 361 -14.18 -5.61 -2.20
N ALA A 362 -14.83 -5.69 -3.36
CA ALA A 362 -14.19 -5.47 -4.64
C ALA A 362 -13.75 -4.01 -4.83
N MET A 363 -14.48 -3.04 -4.27
CA MET A 363 -14.09 -1.62 -4.33
C MET A 363 -12.90 -1.33 -3.43
N PHE A 364 -12.82 -1.96 -2.26
CA PHE A 364 -11.65 -1.86 -1.39
C PHE A 364 -10.38 -2.37 -2.09
N LYS A 365 -10.46 -3.52 -2.77
CA LYS A 365 -9.36 -4.08 -3.59
C LYS A 365 -8.94 -3.18 -4.75
N ASP A 366 -9.83 -2.31 -5.22
CA ASP A 366 -9.58 -1.34 -6.29
C ASP A 366 -9.04 0.01 -5.81
N ILE A 367 -8.89 0.26 -4.49
CA ILE A 367 -8.40 1.55 -3.94
C ILE A 367 -7.09 1.99 -4.61
N GLY A 368 -6.15 1.07 -4.83
CA GLY A 368 -4.89 1.40 -5.51
C GLY A 368 -5.10 1.95 -6.93
N ARG A 369 -6.11 1.48 -7.67
CA ARG A 369 -6.47 2.00 -9.00
C ARG A 369 -7.19 3.35 -8.89
N LEU A 370 -8.06 3.50 -7.89
CA LEU A 370 -8.74 4.75 -7.58
C LEU A 370 -7.75 5.87 -7.25
N CYS A 371 -6.75 5.60 -6.40
CA CYS A 371 -5.68 6.57 -6.09
C CYS A 371 -4.86 6.96 -7.33
N ARG A 372 -4.61 6.03 -8.27
CA ARG A 372 -3.97 6.36 -9.56
C ARG A 372 -4.86 7.22 -10.46
N ALA A 373 -6.18 7.02 -10.43
CA ALA A 373 -7.12 7.86 -11.17
C ALA A 373 -7.08 9.29 -10.63
N ILE A 374 -7.12 9.46 -9.30
CA ILE A 374 -6.94 10.75 -8.62
C ILE A 374 -5.60 11.39 -9.01
N GLY A 375 -4.50 10.63 -8.92
CA GLY A 375 -3.18 11.10 -9.34
C GLY A 375 -3.15 11.56 -10.80
N LYS A 376 -3.72 10.78 -11.72
CA LYS A 376 -3.79 11.15 -13.15
C LYS A 376 -4.54 12.46 -13.38
N LEU A 377 -5.63 12.70 -12.67
CA LEU A 377 -6.40 13.94 -12.75
C LEU A 377 -5.61 15.14 -12.20
N ILE A 378 -4.91 14.97 -11.06
CA ILE A 378 -4.02 15.99 -10.51
C ILE A 378 -2.91 16.33 -11.50
N HIS A 379 -2.23 15.30 -12.05
CA HIS A 379 -1.16 15.47 -13.01
C HIS A 379 -1.58 16.29 -14.23
N VAL A 380 -2.72 15.94 -14.84
CA VAL A 380 -3.22 16.67 -16.01
C VAL A 380 -3.64 18.11 -15.64
N THR A 381 -4.16 18.33 -14.44
CA THR A 381 -4.49 19.68 -13.95
C THR A 381 -3.23 20.54 -13.82
N LEU A 382 -2.15 19.99 -13.27
CA LEU A 382 -0.85 20.65 -13.20
C LEU A 382 -0.28 20.96 -14.59
N GLU A 383 -0.38 20.03 -15.54
CA GLU A 383 0.05 20.28 -16.93
C GLU A 383 -0.76 21.37 -17.64
N LYS A 384 -2.07 21.49 -17.36
CA LYS A 384 -2.95 22.53 -17.90
C LYS A 384 -2.60 23.91 -17.34
N GLN A 385 -2.34 24.01 -16.04
CA GLN A 385 -1.95 25.25 -15.35
C GLN A 385 -0.66 25.86 -15.90
N VAL A 386 0.33 25.03 -16.28
CA VAL A 386 1.55 25.53 -16.94
C VAL A 386 1.22 26.25 -18.27
N LYS A 387 0.12 25.87 -18.93
CA LYS A 387 -0.29 26.41 -20.24
C LYS A 387 -1.29 27.56 -20.13
N GLU A 388 -2.11 27.59 -19.09
CA GLU A 388 -3.21 28.53 -18.89
C GLU A 388 -2.95 29.45 -17.69
N LYS A 389 -3.03 30.77 -17.86
CA LYS A 389 -2.72 31.78 -16.82
C LYS A 389 -3.82 31.93 -15.72
N GLY A 390 -4.45 30.84 -15.30
CA GLY A 390 -5.46 30.82 -14.22
C GLY A 390 -4.86 30.35 -12.90
N ASP A 391 -5.62 30.40 -11.79
CA ASP A 391 -5.27 29.73 -10.52
C ASP A 391 -6.11 28.45 -10.33
N ILE A 392 -6.11 27.62 -11.38
CA ILE A 392 -6.95 26.41 -11.46
C ILE A 392 -6.46 25.38 -10.44
N VAL A 393 -5.15 25.32 -10.22
CA VAL A 393 -4.52 24.31 -9.37
C VAL A 393 -4.82 24.56 -7.89
N ASN A 394 -4.70 25.78 -7.37
CA ASN A 394 -5.06 26.05 -5.98
C ASN A 394 -6.57 25.95 -5.76
N HIS A 395 -7.40 26.27 -6.75
CA HIS A 395 -8.85 26.15 -6.57
C HIS A 395 -9.32 24.68 -6.48
N TYR A 396 -8.63 23.74 -7.14
CA TYR A 396 -9.11 22.36 -7.26
C TYR A 396 -8.25 21.31 -6.56
N VAL A 397 -6.93 21.44 -6.58
CA VAL A 397 -6.03 20.42 -6.04
C VAL A 397 -5.69 20.69 -4.57
N GLN A 398 -5.51 21.95 -4.17
CA GLN A 398 -5.21 22.30 -2.78
C GLN A 398 -6.30 21.82 -1.80
N PRO A 399 -7.61 22.04 -2.02
CA PRO A 399 -8.65 21.56 -1.09
C PRO A 399 -8.65 20.03 -0.93
N ILE A 400 -8.23 19.31 -1.97
CA ILE A 400 -8.10 17.85 -1.94
C ILE A 400 -6.94 17.43 -1.05
N LEU A 401 -5.78 18.08 -1.15
CA LEU A 401 -4.64 17.80 -0.27
C LEU A 401 -4.95 18.17 1.19
N GLU A 402 -5.60 19.30 1.43
CA GLU A 402 -6.06 19.72 2.76
C GLU A 402 -7.05 18.71 3.37
N ARG A 403 -7.95 18.18 2.54
CA ARG A 403 -8.90 17.16 2.98
C ARG A 403 -8.24 15.82 3.30
N LEU A 404 -7.26 15.40 2.50
CA LEU A 404 -6.45 14.21 2.82
C LEU A 404 -5.65 14.43 4.11
N SER A 405 -5.03 15.59 4.28
CA SER A 405 -4.35 15.95 5.52
C SER A 405 -5.28 15.90 6.74
N SER A 406 -6.48 16.48 6.61
CA SER A 406 -7.52 16.44 7.65
C SER A 406 -7.98 15.01 7.96
N PHE A 407 -8.18 14.18 6.93
CA PHE A 407 -8.55 12.78 7.12
C PHE A 407 -7.46 11.97 7.83
N SER A 408 -6.19 12.14 7.45
CA SER A 408 -5.07 11.47 8.12
C SER A 408 -4.90 11.93 9.57
N TYR A 409 -5.17 13.20 9.89
CA TYR A 409 -5.17 13.69 11.27
C TYR A 409 -6.29 13.04 12.10
N ASN A 410 -7.51 12.97 11.56
CA ASN A 410 -8.61 12.27 12.22
C ASN A 410 -8.29 10.79 12.44
N LEU A 411 -7.64 10.15 11.46
CA LEU A 411 -7.21 8.76 11.59
C LEU A 411 -6.19 8.58 12.73
N TYR A 412 -5.24 9.50 12.84
CA TYR A 412 -4.27 9.55 13.92
C TYR A 412 -4.96 9.69 15.28
N VAL A 413 -5.90 10.62 15.42
CA VAL A 413 -6.66 10.85 16.67
C VAL A 413 -7.52 9.63 17.03
N ASP A 414 -8.25 9.07 16.06
CA ASP A 414 -9.11 7.90 16.26
C ASP A 414 -8.28 6.67 16.66
N TRP A 415 -7.13 6.46 16.03
CA TRP A 415 -6.22 5.36 16.38
C TRP A 415 -5.61 5.54 17.77
N ASP A 416 -5.18 6.76 18.10
CA ASP A 416 -4.68 7.08 19.43
C ASP A 416 -5.72 6.83 20.53
N ALA A 417 -6.98 7.23 20.30
CA ALA A 417 -8.08 6.94 21.21
C ALA A 417 -8.35 5.42 21.33
N CYS A 418 -8.27 4.69 20.21
CA CYS A 418 -8.47 3.24 20.15
C CYS A 418 -7.40 2.47 20.95
N VAL A 419 -6.12 2.82 20.80
CA VAL A 419 -5.00 2.15 21.51
C VAL A 419 -5.04 2.39 23.03
N ARG A 420 -5.70 3.46 23.49
CA ARG A 420 -5.89 3.75 24.93
C ARG A 420 -7.07 3.01 25.56
N GLN A 421 -7.89 2.31 24.77
CA GLN A 421 -9.02 1.56 25.31
C GLN A 421 -8.52 0.39 26.19
N ALA A 422 -9.26 0.09 27.25
CA ALA A 422 -8.86 -0.92 28.23
C ALA A 422 -8.81 -2.35 27.66
N ASP A 423 -9.54 -2.61 26.57
CA ASP A 423 -9.62 -3.88 25.85
C ASP A 423 -8.63 -3.97 24.67
N TYR A 424 -7.79 -2.95 24.45
CA TYR A 424 -6.75 -3.01 23.43
C TYR A 424 -5.71 -4.09 23.76
N PRO A 425 -5.33 -4.96 22.81
CA PRO A 425 -4.36 -6.02 23.05
C PRO A 425 -2.96 -5.44 23.32
N SER A 426 -2.52 -5.49 24.58
CA SER A 426 -1.25 -4.90 25.05
C SER A 426 0.03 -5.58 24.50
N SER A 427 -0.08 -6.71 23.83
CA SER A 427 1.05 -7.37 23.17
C SER A 427 0.61 -8.15 21.92
N TYR A 428 1.36 -7.97 20.83
CA TYR A 428 1.19 -8.66 19.54
C TYR A 428 1.74 -10.11 19.58
N GLU A 429 2.28 -10.56 20.71
CA GLU A 429 2.93 -11.88 20.74
C GLU A 429 1.90 -12.99 20.44
N PRO A 430 2.12 -13.78 19.36
CA PRO A 430 1.31 -14.96 19.10
C PRO A 430 1.33 -15.85 20.35
N PRO A 431 0.27 -16.64 20.62
CA PRO A 431 0.26 -17.51 21.78
C PRO A 431 1.48 -18.43 21.75
N ALA A 432 2.48 -18.15 22.60
CA ALA A 432 3.45 -19.14 22.97
C ALA A 432 2.66 -20.26 23.64
N ASN A 433 2.88 -21.52 23.24
CA ASN A 433 2.29 -22.71 23.84
C ASN A 433 2.62 -22.75 25.33
N THR A 434 1.88 -22.01 26.14
CA THR A 434 1.98 -21.98 27.58
C THR A 434 0.99 -23.03 28.06
N GLU A 435 1.52 -24.23 28.27
CA GLU A 435 0.83 -25.33 28.91
C GLU A 435 0.23 -24.82 30.23
N GLY A 436 -1.10 -24.71 30.30
CA GLY A 436 -1.84 -24.24 31.47
C GLY A 436 -2.65 -22.94 31.32
N SER A 437 -2.70 -22.33 30.12
CA SER A 437 -3.60 -21.20 29.85
C SER A 437 -5.05 -21.65 29.61
N ASP A 438 -6.01 -20.88 30.12
CA ASP A 438 -7.44 -21.11 29.97
C ASP A 438 -7.84 -21.02 28.47
N GLN A 439 -8.53 -22.04 27.94
CA GLN A 439 -8.86 -22.18 26.51
C GLN A 439 -9.58 -20.92 25.97
N ALA A 440 -10.47 -20.35 26.79
CA ALA A 440 -11.23 -19.14 26.44
C ALA A 440 -10.32 -17.90 26.26
N ALA A 441 -9.27 -17.76 27.08
CA ALA A 441 -8.31 -16.68 26.96
C ALA A 441 -7.42 -16.81 25.72
N LEU A 442 -7.16 -18.06 25.28
CA LEU A 442 -6.44 -18.33 24.04
C LEU A 442 -7.27 -17.96 22.80
N GLU A 443 -8.57 -18.29 22.82
CA GLU A 443 -9.52 -17.95 21.75
C GLU A 443 -9.72 -16.44 21.64
N GLU A 444 -9.89 -15.74 22.77
CA GLU A 444 -10.00 -14.28 22.80
C GLU A 444 -8.74 -13.59 22.24
N ARG A 445 -7.54 -14.03 22.65
CA ARG A 445 -6.28 -13.51 22.10
C ARG A 445 -6.16 -13.76 20.59
N SER A 446 -6.61 -14.93 20.11
CA SER A 446 -6.61 -15.24 18.68
C SER A 446 -7.56 -14.32 17.90
N LEU A 447 -8.75 -14.05 18.43
CA LEU A 447 -9.71 -13.12 17.84
C LEU A 447 -9.15 -11.70 17.77
N ASN A 448 -8.59 -11.19 18.88
CA ASN A 448 -7.97 -9.86 18.95
C ASN A 448 -6.85 -9.71 17.90
N ALA A 449 -6.00 -10.73 17.75
CA ALA A 449 -4.92 -10.73 16.77
C ALA A 449 -5.44 -10.67 15.33
N ARG A 450 -6.51 -11.41 15.00
CA ARG A 450 -7.15 -11.37 13.67
C ARG A 450 -7.79 -10.02 13.38
N ILE A 451 -8.47 -9.41 14.35
CA ILE A 451 -9.04 -8.06 14.21
C ILE A 451 -7.93 -7.04 13.96
N TYR A 452 -6.84 -7.11 14.75
CA TYR A 452 -5.67 -6.25 14.56
C TYR A 452 -5.07 -6.40 13.16
N GLU A 453 -4.93 -7.64 12.67
CA GLU A 453 -4.41 -7.90 11.32
C GLU A 453 -5.28 -7.24 10.23
N GLN A 454 -6.61 -7.31 10.35
CA GLN A 454 -7.51 -6.67 9.39
C GLN A 454 -7.43 -5.14 9.46
N VAL A 455 -7.44 -4.56 10.66
CA VAL A 455 -7.25 -3.10 10.83
C VAL A 455 -5.90 -2.66 10.24
N TRP A 456 -4.84 -3.42 10.49
CA TRP A 456 -3.51 -3.17 9.96
C TRP A 456 -3.47 -3.26 8.42
N ASN A 457 -4.17 -4.22 7.82
CA ASN A 457 -4.32 -4.31 6.37
C ASN A 457 -4.99 -3.06 5.79
N ILE A 458 -5.99 -2.49 6.49
CA ILE A 458 -6.61 -1.24 6.09
C ILE A 458 -5.64 -0.06 6.21
N HIS A 459 -4.91 0.06 7.32
CA HIS A 459 -3.88 1.09 7.52
C HIS A 459 -2.81 1.09 6.41
N LYS A 460 -2.30 -0.09 6.03
CA LYS A 460 -1.36 -0.22 4.91
C LYS A 460 -1.96 0.30 3.60
N THR A 461 -3.21 -0.05 3.31
CA THR A 461 -3.92 0.44 2.12
C THR A 461 -4.06 1.95 2.13
N VAL A 462 -4.34 2.57 3.28
CA VAL A 462 -4.35 4.04 3.44
C VAL A 462 -2.99 4.64 3.09
N LEU A 463 -1.90 4.18 3.73
CA LEU A 463 -0.55 4.71 3.51
C LEU A 463 -0.11 4.60 2.03
N PHE A 464 -0.35 3.45 1.39
CA PHE A 464 -0.02 3.25 -0.02
C PHE A 464 -0.91 4.09 -0.95
N GLY A 465 -2.18 4.27 -0.61
CA GLY A 465 -3.10 5.15 -1.35
C GLY A 465 -2.63 6.60 -1.32
N TYR A 466 -2.31 7.12 -0.13
CA TYR A 466 -1.74 8.46 0.06
C TYR A 466 -0.45 8.63 -0.73
N THR A 467 0.47 7.67 -0.62
CA THR A 467 1.76 7.71 -1.33
C THR A 467 1.57 7.74 -2.84
N THR A 468 0.60 7.02 -3.38
CA THR A 468 0.28 7.04 -4.82
C THR A 468 -0.17 8.43 -5.29
N ILE A 469 -1.02 9.10 -4.49
CA ILE A 469 -1.54 10.45 -4.81
C ILE A 469 -0.42 11.49 -4.67
N PHE A 470 0.32 11.46 -3.57
CA PHE A 470 1.38 12.44 -3.28
C PHE A 470 2.59 12.30 -4.19
N LEU A 471 2.98 11.09 -4.59
CA LEU A 471 4.05 10.87 -5.57
C LEU A 471 3.78 11.65 -6.87
N THR A 472 2.50 11.66 -7.29
CA THR A 472 2.10 12.37 -8.52
C THR A 472 2.30 13.88 -8.40
N THR A 473 2.14 14.42 -7.18
CA THR A 473 2.27 15.84 -6.88
C THR A 473 3.74 16.24 -6.67
N ALA A 474 4.49 15.45 -5.90
CA ALA A 474 5.83 15.79 -5.46
C ALA A 474 6.95 15.37 -6.42
N VAL A 475 6.77 14.27 -7.15
CA VAL A 475 7.84 13.62 -7.93
C VAL A 475 7.49 13.54 -9.42
N ASP A 476 6.31 13.03 -9.78
CA ASP A 476 5.99 12.78 -11.19
C ASP A 476 5.65 14.06 -11.98
N ALA A 477 5.34 15.16 -11.29
CA ALA A 477 5.15 16.46 -11.90
C ALA A 477 6.50 16.97 -12.46
N ALA A 478 6.59 17.13 -13.78
CA ALA A 478 7.80 17.55 -14.48
C ALA A 478 8.38 18.83 -13.86
N GLY A 479 9.68 18.84 -13.55
CA GLY A 479 10.36 20.01 -12.98
C GLY A 479 9.92 20.40 -11.56
N GLY A 480 9.25 19.51 -10.81
CA GLY A 480 8.77 19.81 -9.45
C GLY A 480 7.60 20.80 -9.43
N VAL A 481 6.88 20.92 -10.55
CA VAL A 481 5.81 21.91 -10.73
C VAL A 481 4.68 21.75 -9.72
N GLY A 482 4.36 20.52 -9.29
CA GLY A 482 3.30 20.28 -8.31
C GLY A 482 3.55 20.95 -6.96
N LEU A 483 4.78 20.86 -6.43
CA LEU A 483 5.15 21.54 -5.17
C LEU A 483 5.23 23.06 -5.32
N ASN A 484 5.60 23.55 -6.51
CA ASN A 484 5.70 24.99 -6.78
C ASN A 484 4.35 25.67 -7.00
N GLN A 485 3.37 24.96 -7.59
CA GLN A 485 2.10 25.55 -8.02
C GLN A 485 0.95 25.35 -7.04
N ILE A 486 1.03 24.34 -6.17
CA ILE A 486 0.00 24.10 -5.17
C ILE A 486 0.48 24.67 -3.84
N ASP A 487 -0.20 25.70 -3.37
CA ASP A 487 0.09 26.31 -2.08
C ASP A 487 -0.01 25.25 -0.97
N SER A 488 0.94 25.28 -0.04
CA SER A 488 1.05 24.34 1.09
C SER A 488 1.22 22.85 0.74
N ALA A 489 1.31 22.43 -0.52
CA ALA A 489 1.35 21.01 -0.87
C ALA A 489 2.44 20.22 -0.13
N ALA A 490 3.65 20.79 -0.05
CA ALA A 490 4.75 20.16 0.69
C ALA A 490 4.44 20.04 2.20
N GLN A 491 3.82 21.05 2.80
CA GLN A 491 3.39 21.00 4.21
C GLN A 491 2.32 19.93 4.41
N GLN A 492 1.30 19.85 3.53
CA GLN A 492 0.23 18.86 3.62
C GLN A 492 0.75 17.42 3.48
N ILE A 493 1.72 17.19 2.58
CA ILE A 493 2.37 15.88 2.41
C ILE A 493 3.13 15.49 3.68
N VAL A 494 3.96 16.40 4.23
CA VAL A 494 4.75 16.15 5.44
C VAL A 494 3.83 15.92 6.64
N LEU A 495 2.79 16.74 6.84
CA LEU A 495 1.78 16.55 7.89
C LEU A 495 1.08 15.20 7.77
N SER A 496 0.64 14.84 6.57
CA SER A 496 -0.06 13.57 6.34
C SER A 496 0.84 12.38 6.66
N TYR A 497 2.12 12.42 6.29
CA TYR A 497 3.06 11.35 6.66
C TYR A 497 3.40 11.34 8.15
N ALA A 498 3.49 12.49 8.81
CA ALA A 498 3.62 12.56 10.25
C ALA A 498 2.40 11.92 10.96
N ASN A 499 1.18 12.23 10.49
CA ASN A 499 -0.07 11.65 10.98
C ASN A 499 -0.07 10.12 10.84
N LEU A 500 0.51 9.59 9.75
CA LEU A 500 0.55 8.17 9.43
C LEU A 500 1.84 7.46 9.90
N ASN A 501 2.72 8.13 10.68
CA ASN A 501 4.03 7.56 10.98
C ASN A 501 3.97 6.28 11.84
N PHE A 502 2.91 6.13 12.64
CA PHE A 502 2.62 4.90 13.39
C PHE A 502 2.42 3.67 12.48
N ILE A 503 2.13 3.89 11.19
CA ILE A 503 2.01 2.85 10.17
C ILE A 503 3.38 2.57 9.54
N SER A 504 4.08 3.62 9.08
CA SER A 504 5.36 3.46 8.35
C SER A 504 6.48 2.89 9.20
N ASP A 505 6.55 3.24 10.49
CA ASP A 505 7.57 2.75 11.43
C ASP A 505 7.58 1.21 11.52
N LYS A 506 6.41 0.57 11.43
CA LYS A 506 6.29 -0.91 11.51
C LYS A 506 6.53 -1.63 10.18
N LEU A 507 6.61 -0.93 9.05
CA LEU A 507 6.76 -1.55 7.72
C LEU A 507 8.21 -1.84 7.32
N GLY A 508 9.19 -1.22 8.00
CA GLY A 508 10.61 -1.38 7.67
C GLY A 508 10.97 -0.94 6.25
N SER A 509 12.22 -1.17 5.84
CA SER A 509 12.79 -0.76 4.55
C SER A 509 12.47 -1.72 3.38
N ALA A 510 11.25 -2.26 3.33
CA ALA A 510 10.82 -3.21 2.30
C ALA A 510 10.57 -2.56 0.91
N SER A 511 10.53 -3.39 -0.15
CA SER A 511 10.26 -2.98 -1.53
C SER A 511 8.85 -2.40 -1.67
N GLY A 512 8.78 -1.08 -1.86
CA GLY A 512 7.54 -0.29 -1.87
C GLY A 512 7.69 1.02 -1.08
N PHE A 513 8.64 1.06 -0.15
CA PHE A 513 8.93 2.24 0.66
C PHE A 513 9.75 3.32 -0.09
N GLN A 514 10.34 2.99 -1.25
CA GLN A 514 11.09 3.95 -2.06
C GLN A 514 10.21 5.10 -2.57
N ALA A 515 8.97 4.81 -2.98
CA ALA A 515 8.05 5.85 -3.43
C ALA A 515 7.70 6.83 -2.28
N TYR A 516 7.50 6.29 -1.07
CA TYR A 516 7.31 7.09 0.14
C TYR A 516 8.54 7.96 0.43
N GLN A 517 9.74 7.36 0.46
CA GLN A 517 10.99 8.10 0.72
C GLN A 517 11.25 9.18 -0.34
N ASN A 518 11.06 8.88 -1.62
CA ASN A 518 11.23 9.85 -2.71
C ASN A 518 10.25 11.03 -2.55
N THR A 519 8.99 10.73 -2.20
CA THR A 519 7.95 11.74 -2.02
C THR A 519 8.26 12.64 -0.81
N LEU A 520 8.62 12.04 0.33
CA LEU A 520 8.98 12.78 1.54
C LEU A 520 10.24 13.63 1.31
N THR A 521 11.30 13.06 0.74
CA THR A 521 12.54 13.77 0.43
C THR A 521 12.29 14.94 -0.53
N ALA A 522 11.45 14.77 -1.56
CA ALA A 522 11.10 15.85 -2.48
C ALA A 522 10.37 16.99 -1.76
N ALA A 523 9.37 16.68 -0.93
CA ALA A 523 8.63 17.67 -0.14
C ALA A 523 9.54 18.41 0.86
N VAL A 524 10.39 17.69 1.60
CA VAL A 524 11.33 18.29 2.56
C VAL A 524 12.38 19.15 1.86
N THR A 525 12.95 18.68 0.75
CA THR A 525 13.92 19.46 -0.04
C THR A 525 13.30 20.75 -0.55
N PHE A 526 12.04 20.71 -0.99
CA PHE A 526 11.31 21.90 -1.41
C PHE A 526 11.12 22.90 -0.25
N LEU A 527 10.73 22.43 0.94
CA LEU A 527 10.57 23.26 2.13
C LEU A 527 11.87 23.92 2.62
N LYS A 528 13.03 23.35 2.29
CA LYS A 528 14.35 23.91 2.60
C LYS A 528 14.77 25.07 1.68
N THR A 529 14.05 25.31 0.58
CA THR A 529 14.39 26.40 -0.34
C THR A 529 14.06 27.77 0.27
N ASP A 530 14.85 28.80 -0.06
CA ASP A 530 14.75 30.14 0.56
C ASP A 530 13.32 30.74 0.55
N GLY A 531 12.53 30.45 -0.49
CA GLY A 531 11.15 30.93 -0.62
C GLY A 531 10.13 30.20 0.27
N GLN A 532 10.50 29.07 0.88
CA GLN A 532 9.61 28.16 1.62
C GLN A 532 10.02 27.97 3.08
N VAL A 533 11.13 28.60 3.52
CA VAL A 533 11.62 28.51 4.90
C VAL A 533 10.57 28.93 5.93
N GLN A 534 9.77 29.96 5.63
CA GLN A 534 8.69 30.37 6.54
C GLN A 534 7.62 29.28 6.66
N ALA A 535 7.22 28.66 5.55
CA ALA A 535 6.25 27.58 5.52
C ALA A 535 6.73 26.35 6.32
N LEU A 536 8.03 26.03 6.24
CA LEU A 536 8.66 25.01 7.07
C LEU A 536 8.58 25.35 8.56
N ASN A 537 8.86 26.61 8.93
CA ASN A 537 8.84 27.05 10.32
C ASN A 537 7.43 27.07 10.90
N ASP A 538 6.42 27.49 10.13
CA ASP A 538 5.01 27.45 10.55
C ASP A 538 4.51 26.01 10.77
N LEU A 539 4.94 25.09 9.90
CA LEU A 539 4.72 23.65 10.02
C LEU A 539 5.30 23.11 11.34
N LEU A 540 6.59 23.34 11.58
CA LEU A 540 7.28 22.87 12.78
C LEU A 540 6.70 23.49 14.05
N GLN A 541 6.42 24.80 14.04
CA GLN A 541 5.79 25.48 15.16
C GLN A 541 4.44 24.84 15.52
N THR A 542 3.59 24.57 14.52
CA THR A 542 2.28 23.95 14.75
C THR A 542 2.45 22.54 15.32
N ALA A 543 3.31 21.72 14.70
CA ALA A 543 3.55 20.35 15.12
C ALA A 543 4.09 20.22 16.56
N PHE A 544 5.07 21.03 16.94
CA PHE A 544 5.66 20.96 18.28
C PHE A 544 4.76 21.55 19.36
N ARG A 545 3.91 22.53 19.03
CA ARG A 545 2.91 23.07 19.97
C ARG A 545 1.86 22.04 20.40
N GLU A 546 1.54 21.06 19.56
CA GLU A 546 0.64 19.95 19.92
C GLU A 546 1.18 19.13 21.11
N HIS A 547 2.51 19.06 21.25
CA HIS A 547 3.21 18.31 22.29
C HIS A 547 3.63 19.18 23.48
N TYR A 548 3.31 20.47 23.46
CA TYR A 548 3.65 21.39 24.53
C TYR A 548 2.75 21.14 25.76
N THR A 549 3.31 20.55 26.81
CA THR A 549 2.63 20.53 28.12
C THR A 549 2.85 21.87 28.81
N SER A 550 1.77 22.52 29.26
CA SER A 550 1.86 23.77 30.03
C SER A 550 2.88 23.60 31.16
N LYS A 551 3.87 24.49 31.19
CA LYS A 551 4.79 24.67 32.32
C LYS A 551 3.97 24.62 33.63
N TYR A 552 4.45 23.93 34.66
CA TYR A 552 3.88 23.80 36.03
C TYR A 552 3.07 22.53 36.40
N THR A 553 3.48 21.34 35.97
CA THR A 553 3.21 20.11 36.76
C THR A 553 4.52 19.54 37.29
N ILE A 554 4.55 19.22 38.58
CA ILE A 554 5.74 18.83 39.35
C ILE A 554 6.31 17.48 38.88
N ASP A 555 5.52 16.70 38.14
CA ASP A 555 5.92 15.46 37.47
C ASP A 555 6.17 15.73 35.98
N ASN A 556 7.41 16.10 35.63
CA ASN A 556 7.88 16.53 34.30
C ASN A 556 7.90 15.43 33.20
N ALA A 557 7.16 14.33 33.33
CA ALA A 557 7.13 13.28 32.32
C ALA A 557 6.08 13.61 31.24
N LEU A 558 6.51 13.72 29.99
CA LEU A 558 5.60 13.85 28.85
C LEU A 558 4.86 12.52 28.67
N ALA A 559 3.63 12.42 29.17
CA ALA A 559 2.81 11.22 29.04
C ALA A 559 2.21 11.10 27.63
N LEU A 560 3.05 10.88 26.61
CA LEU A 560 2.62 10.56 25.26
C LEU A 560 2.19 9.10 25.17
N SER A 561 1.09 8.83 24.46
CA SER A 561 0.76 7.47 24.02
C SER A 561 1.76 6.95 22.98
N GLU A 562 1.79 5.64 22.71
CA GLU A 562 2.61 5.05 21.65
C GLU A 562 2.39 5.75 20.30
N VAL A 563 1.14 6.06 19.95
CA VAL A 563 0.80 6.72 18.67
C VAL A 563 1.32 8.16 18.63
N GLN A 564 1.20 8.91 19.74
CA GLN A 564 1.76 10.25 19.88
C GLN A 564 3.29 10.24 19.83
N GLN A 565 3.94 9.25 20.44
CA GLN A 565 5.39 9.05 20.38
C GLN A 565 5.87 8.87 18.94
N LYS A 566 5.18 8.05 18.13
CA LYS A 566 5.54 7.86 16.71
C LYS A 566 5.40 9.13 15.88
N ARG A 567 4.38 9.96 16.12
CA ARG A 567 4.25 11.26 15.46
C ARG A 567 5.38 12.22 15.89
N ALA A 568 5.65 12.31 17.19
CA ALA A 568 6.72 13.15 17.71
C ALA A 568 8.08 12.74 17.13
N LEU A 569 8.35 11.43 17.07
CA LEU A 569 9.57 10.87 16.47
C LEU A 569 9.76 11.36 15.03
N PHE A 570 8.71 11.34 14.21
CA PHE A 570 8.78 11.83 12.83
C PHE A 570 9.27 13.28 12.74
N PHE A 571 8.74 14.18 13.57
CA PHE A 571 9.14 15.59 13.53
C PHE A 571 10.51 15.83 14.16
N VAL A 572 10.89 15.04 15.17
CA VAL A 572 12.23 15.08 15.77
C VAL A 572 13.28 14.62 14.74
N ASP A 573 13.03 13.52 14.02
CA ASP A 573 13.91 13.04 12.94
C ASP A 573 13.98 14.03 11.77
N LEU A 574 12.87 14.72 11.47
CA LEU A 574 12.85 15.76 10.43
C LEU A 574 13.77 16.92 10.79
N LEU A 575 13.88 17.31 12.06
CA LEU A 575 14.74 18.40 12.51
C LEU A 575 16.21 18.18 12.17
N GLU A 576 16.71 16.94 12.20
CA GLU A 576 18.08 16.63 11.80
C GLU A 576 18.38 17.06 10.35
N GLN A 577 17.39 16.94 9.47
CA GLN A 577 17.54 17.25 8.05
C GLN A 577 17.36 18.73 7.72
N VAL A 578 16.68 19.48 8.60
CA VAL A 578 16.21 20.85 8.30
C VAL A 578 16.73 21.90 9.29
N MET A 579 17.51 21.53 10.31
CA MET A 579 17.97 22.43 11.40
C MET A 579 18.55 23.76 10.88
N GLU A 580 19.32 23.74 9.80
CA GLU A 580 19.88 24.95 9.17
C GLU A 580 18.80 25.98 8.83
N SER A 581 17.66 25.53 8.31
CA SER A 581 16.51 26.35 7.90
C SER A 581 15.52 26.66 9.03
N VAL A 582 15.75 26.17 10.26
CA VAL A 582 14.88 26.47 11.40
C VAL A 582 15.21 27.84 11.97
N ASN A 583 14.20 28.69 12.12
CA ASN A 583 14.33 30.02 12.72
C ASN A 583 14.58 29.90 14.22
N ASP A 584 15.50 30.71 14.75
CA ASP A 584 15.89 30.68 16.17
C ASP A 584 14.68 30.87 17.11
N ASN A 585 13.74 31.74 16.76
CA ASN A 585 12.52 31.95 17.55
C ASN A 585 11.64 30.70 17.66
N VAL A 586 11.50 29.93 16.58
CA VAL A 586 10.71 28.70 16.57
C VAL A 586 11.46 27.60 17.32
N LEU A 587 12.78 27.52 17.12
CA LEU A 587 13.65 26.60 17.85
C LEU A 587 13.54 26.81 19.36
N GLU A 588 13.67 28.05 19.83
CA GLU A 588 13.71 28.38 21.26
C GLU A 588 12.35 28.27 21.96
N ASN A 589 11.29 28.77 21.32
CA ASN A 589 10.00 28.92 21.99
C ASN A 589 9.08 27.71 21.83
N ASP A 590 9.19 26.98 20.71
CA ASP A 590 8.25 25.92 20.36
C ASP A 590 8.92 24.53 20.36
N ILE A 591 10.11 24.38 19.78
CA ILE A 591 10.79 23.08 19.63
C ILE A 591 11.53 22.65 20.91
N LEU A 592 12.47 23.46 21.40
CA LEU A 592 13.32 23.12 22.54
C LEU A 592 12.55 22.72 23.81
N PRO A 593 11.42 23.36 24.18
CA PRO A 593 10.63 22.93 25.33
C PRO A 593 10.20 21.47 25.25
N VAL A 594 9.85 20.97 24.07
CA VAL A 594 9.49 19.56 23.86
C VAL A 594 10.73 18.68 23.90
N ILE A 595 11.83 19.08 23.24
CA ILE A 595 13.10 18.34 23.24
C ILE A 595 13.62 18.12 24.66
N TYR A 596 13.54 19.13 25.54
CA TYR A 596 13.95 18.98 26.94
C TYR A 596 13.13 17.93 27.69
N GLN A 597 11.82 17.84 27.41
CA GLN A 597 10.95 16.83 28.03
C GLN A 597 11.31 15.43 27.52
N LEU A 598 11.57 15.27 26.22
CA LEU A 598 11.99 14.00 25.63
C LEU A 598 13.36 13.51 26.14
N LEU A 599 14.30 14.42 26.39
CA LEU A 599 15.59 14.07 27.01
C LEU A 599 15.43 13.62 28.48
N GLY A 600 14.43 14.16 29.18
CA GLY A 600 14.06 13.79 30.55
C GLY A 600 13.31 12.46 30.65
N ASP A 601 12.46 12.14 29.66
CA ASP A 601 11.66 10.92 29.61
C ASP A 601 12.55 9.66 29.53
N ARG A 602 12.23 8.64 30.33
CA ARG A 602 13.03 7.42 30.49
C ARG A 602 12.42 6.21 29.79
N HIS A 603 11.28 6.35 29.13
CA HIS A 603 10.50 5.20 28.67
C HIS A 603 10.72 4.83 27.19
N ASP A 604 10.97 5.80 26.30
CA ASP A 604 11.23 5.53 24.87
C ASP A 604 12.69 5.86 24.49
N LYS A 605 13.45 4.81 24.16
CA LYS A 605 14.85 4.93 23.73
C LYS A 605 15.00 5.63 22.37
N ALA A 606 14.10 5.37 21.41
CA ALA A 606 14.21 5.94 20.06
C ALA A 606 13.97 7.45 20.10
N LEU A 607 12.96 7.90 20.85
CA LEU A 607 12.73 9.33 21.07
C LEU A 607 13.88 10.02 21.79
N PHE A 608 14.46 9.36 22.81
CA PHE A 608 15.63 9.89 23.50
C PHE A 608 16.84 10.05 22.56
N GLU A 609 17.14 9.04 21.74
CA GLU A 609 18.25 9.06 20.79
C GLU A 609 18.06 10.14 19.71
N SER A 610 16.83 10.30 19.21
CA SER A 610 16.50 11.30 18.19
C SER A 610 16.50 12.72 18.76
N ALA A 611 15.99 12.92 19.99
CA ALA A 611 16.08 14.21 20.69
C ALA A 611 17.54 14.61 20.97
N HIS A 612 18.39 13.63 21.29
CA HIS A 612 19.82 13.83 21.45
C HIS A 612 20.50 14.26 20.15
N ALA A 613 20.16 13.61 19.02
CA ALA A 613 20.66 13.98 17.71
C ALA A 613 20.25 15.41 17.31
N VAL A 614 19.00 15.81 17.59
CA VAL A 614 18.55 17.20 17.38
C VAL A 614 19.42 18.21 18.13
N VAL A 615 19.76 17.95 19.40
CA VAL A 615 20.64 18.85 20.16
C VAL A 615 22.03 18.93 19.53
N LEU A 616 22.58 17.82 19.03
CA LEU A 616 23.85 17.85 18.29
C LEU A 616 23.73 18.68 17.00
N CYS A 617 22.63 18.56 16.26
CA CYS A 617 22.39 19.40 15.07
C CYS A 617 22.33 20.90 15.42
N ILE A 618 21.79 21.28 16.59
CA ILE A 618 21.81 22.69 17.05
C ILE A 618 23.26 23.19 17.20
N PHE A 619 24.14 22.36 17.77
CA PHE A 619 25.57 22.69 17.90
C PHE A 619 26.28 22.71 16.55
N GLU A 620 26.06 21.70 15.70
CA GLU A 620 26.70 21.60 14.38
C GLU A 620 26.32 22.77 13.46
N THR A 621 25.07 23.22 13.52
CA THR A 621 24.57 24.39 12.77
C THR A 621 24.83 25.72 13.48
N LYS A 622 25.51 25.69 14.64
CA LYS A 622 25.96 26.87 15.40
C LYS A 622 24.84 27.86 15.72
N LYS A 623 23.66 27.33 16.10
CA LYS A 623 22.53 28.18 16.47
C LYS A 623 22.89 29.08 17.67
N PRO A 624 22.37 30.32 17.75
CA PRO A 624 22.69 31.23 18.85
C PRO A 624 22.47 30.62 20.24
N ILE A 625 21.37 29.86 20.41
CA ILE A 625 20.98 29.17 21.65
C ILE A 625 21.99 28.12 22.12
N SER A 626 22.97 27.72 21.30
CA SER A 626 24.01 26.77 21.69
C SER A 626 24.76 27.22 22.96
N ARG A 627 24.91 28.53 23.18
CA ARG A 627 25.61 29.06 24.38
C ARG A 627 24.84 28.74 25.66
N GLU A 628 23.54 28.98 25.67
CA GLU A 628 22.67 28.72 26.82
C GLU A 628 22.40 27.22 27.00
N LEU A 629 22.25 26.49 25.89
CA LEU A 629 21.97 25.05 25.87
C LEU A 629 23.15 24.21 26.38
N ALA A 630 24.39 24.65 26.15
CA ALA A 630 25.62 23.91 26.48
C ALA A 630 25.64 23.35 27.90
N CYS A 631 25.43 24.20 28.92
CA CYS A 631 25.51 23.77 30.31
C CYS A 631 24.39 22.77 30.68
N VAL A 632 23.18 22.98 30.16
CA VAL A 632 22.04 22.10 30.41
C VAL A 632 22.29 20.73 29.79
N TYR A 633 22.70 20.72 28.51
CA TYR A 633 22.95 19.48 27.79
C TYR A 633 24.14 18.72 28.35
N ALA A 634 25.23 19.40 28.72
CA ALA A 634 26.37 18.79 29.40
C ALA A 634 25.93 18.04 30.65
N LYS A 635 25.07 18.63 31.47
CA LYS A 635 24.51 17.95 32.65
C LYS A 635 23.67 16.74 32.25
N THR A 636 22.80 16.87 31.25
CA THR A 636 21.98 15.77 30.72
C THR A 636 22.84 14.58 30.26
N LEU A 637 23.94 14.82 29.54
CA LEU A 637 24.87 13.77 29.11
C LEU A 637 25.50 13.03 30.29
N LEU A 638 25.99 13.79 31.28
CA LEU A 638 26.64 13.24 32.46
C LEU A 638 25.68 12.47 33.38
N ASP A 639 24.42 12.90 33.45
CA ASP A 639 23.36 12.25 34.23
C ASP A 639 22.76 11.04 33.50
N SER A 640 22.83 11.00 32.17
CA SER A 640 22.29 9.91 31.33
C SER A 640 23.24 8.71 31.22
N TYR A 641 24.55 8.91 31.37
CA TYR A 641 25.53 7.83 31.40
C TYR A 641 25.61 7.21 32.81
N PRO A 642 25.64 5.86 32.96
CA PRO A 642 25.67 4.83 31.91
C PRO A 642 24.30 4.28 31.48
N GLN A 643 23.21 4.81 32.04
CA GLN A 643 21.88 4.18 31.93
C GLN A 643 21.27 4.26 30.53
N LYS A 644 21.42 5.39 29.83
CA LYS A 644 20.84 5.65 28.50
C LYS A 644 21.88 5.79 27.40
N LEU A 645 23.12 6.12 27.76
CA LEU A 645 24.21 6.32 26.83
C LEU A 645 25.32 5.32 27.10
N SER A 646 25.86 4.75 26.03
CA SER A 646 27.14 4.05 26.10
C SER A 646 28.29 5.03 26.31
N HIS A 647 29.44 4.54 26.78
CA HIS A 647 30.62 5.37 26.96
C HIS A 647 31.08 5.99 25.63
N GLN A 648 30.94 5.26 24.51
CA GLN A 648 31.27 5.79 23.18
C GLN A 648 30.33 6.93 22.77
N GLN A 649 29.03 6.79 23.00
CA GLN A 649 28.05 7.86 22.72
C GLN A 649 28.31 9.10 23.58
N LEU A 650 28.63 8.92 24.88
CA LEU A 650 29.03 10.03 25.76
C LEU A 650 30.26 10.77 25.18
N ARG A 651 31.32 10.03 24.83
CA ARG A 651 32.55 10.61 24.27
C ARG A 651 32.29 11.41 23.00
N LEU A 652 31.53 10.84 22.06
CA LEU A 652 31.22 11.47 20.79
C LEU A 652 30.38 12.74 21.00
N ALA A 653 29.29 12.66 21.76
CA ALA A 653 28.40 13.78 22.01
C ALA A 653 29.10 14.94 22.72
N TYR A 654 29.91 14.65 23.76
CA TYR A 654 30.64 15.69 24.49
C TYR A 654 31.70 16.36 23.61
N THR A 655 32.42 15.56 22.81
CA THR A 655 33.45 16.08 21.89
C THR A 655 32.83 16.95 20.80
N ASN A 656 31.73 16.54 20.18
CA ASN A 656 31.04 17.33 19.16
C ASN A 656 30.50 18.64 19.73
N MET A 657 29.89 18.60 20.93
CA MET A 657 29.43 19.80 21.62
C MET A 657 30.58 20.77 21.92
N VAL A 658 31.69 20.30 22.52
CA VAL A 658 32.83 21.17 22.86
C VAL A 658 33.52 21.70 21.60
N GLN A 659 33.67 20.88 20.55
CA GLN A 659 34.21 21.30 19.26
C GLN A 659 33.39 22.46 18.68
N ALA A 660 32.07 22.29 18.59
CA ALA A 660 31.18 23.34 18.09
C ALA A 660 31.25 24.60 18.95
N LEU A 661 31.31 24.46 20.29
CA LEU A 661 31.43 25.60 21.20
C LEU A 661 32.77 26.33 21.07
N CYS A 662 33.89 25.65 20.84
CA CYS A 662 35.18 26.30 20.58
C CYS A 662 35.13 27.20 19.32
N GLU A 663 34.25 26.90 18.36
CA GLU A 663 34.05 27.74 17.18
C GLU A 663 33.09 28.92 17.43
N ILE A 664 32.38 28.94 18.55
CA ILE A 664 31.36 29.95 18.91
C ILE A 664 31.86 30.86 20.06
N ASP A 665 32.33 30.27 21.15
CA ASP A 665 32.81 30.90 22.38
C ASP A 665 33.69 29.94 23.22
N ASP A 666 35.01 30.17 23.20
CA ASP A 666 36.00 29.40 23.97
C ASP A 666 35.71 29.36 25.48
N SER A 667 35.11 30.40 26.05
CA SER A 667 34.82 30.47 27.48
C SER A 667 33.69 29.53 27.86
N VAL A 668 32.65 29.46 27.03
CA VAL A 668 31.53 28.51 27.22
C VAL A 668 32.00 27.08 26.99
N ALA A 669 32.86 26.85 25.98
CA ALA A 669 33.49 25.56 25.75
C ALA A 669 34.27 25.10 26.99
N TRP A 670 35.09 25.99 27.57
CA TRP A 670 35.84 25.69 28.79
C TRP A 670 34.95 25.46 30.02
N LEU A 671 33.89 26.26 30.20
CA LEU A 671 32.91 26.05 31.26
C LEU A 671 32.26 24.67 31.14
N THR A 672 31.94 24.25 29.92
CA THR A 672 31.38 22.94 29.59
C THR A 672 32.35 21.82 29.96
N VAL A 673 33.62 21.92 29.56
CA VAL A 673 34.69 20.98 29.96
C VAL A 673 34.83 20.90 31.49
N ASN A 674 34.66 22.00 32.21
CA ASN A 674 34.70 22.02 33.67
C ASN A 674 33.54 21.27 34.34
N HIS A 675 32.38 21.12 33.70
CA HIS A 675 31.30 20.26 34.23
C HIS A 675 31.73 18.80 34.27
N LEU A 676 32.43 18.33 33.24
CA LEU A 676 33.02 16.99 33.20
C LEU A 676 34.09 16.82 34.28
N ARG A 677 34.96 17.83 34.49
CA ARG A 677 35.95 17.84 35.57
C ARG A 677 35.30 17.70 36.95
N LYS A 678 34.26 18.48 37.23
CA LYS A 678 33.48 18.41 38.48
C LYS A 678 32.82 17.06 38.67
N ARG A 679 32.33 16.44 37.59
CA ARG A 679 31.75 15.09 37.66
C ARG A 679 32.81 14.05 38.03
N ILE A 680 34.02 14.14 37.47
CA ILE A 680 35.15 13.28 37.86
C ILE A 680 35.45 13.43 39.36
N ASP A 681 35.49 14.66 39.88
CA ASP A 681 35.73 14.93 41.31
C ASP A 681 34.63 14.39 42.23
N SER A 682 33.42 14.19 41.72
CA SER A 682 32.30 13.66 42.52
C SER A 682 32.36 12.16 42.79
N PHE A 683 33.29 11.42 42.15
CA PHE A 683 33.43 9.98 42.34
C PHE A 683 34.34 9.63 43.51
N ASP A 684 33.85 8.73 44.35
CA ASP A 684 34.65 8.13 45.44
C ASP A 684 35.60 7.04 44.91
N ALA A 685 36.57 6.64 45.75
CA ALA A 685 37.58 5.63 45.43
C ALA A 685 37.02 4.24 45.06
N THR A 686 35.73 3.99 45.31
CA THR A 686 35.02 2.73 45.00
C THR A 686 34.41 2.72 43.59
N GLN A 687 34.24 3.88 42.95
CA GLN A 687 33.58 4.02 41.63
C GLN A 687 34.60 4.14 40.48
N VAL A 688 35.60 3.24 40.49
CA VAL A 688 36.79 3.33 39.62
C VAL A 688 36.44 3.27 38.12
N VAL A 689 35.46 2.45 37.73
CA VAL A 689 35.10 2.23 36.32
C VAL A 689 34.47 3.48 35.71
N ASP A 690 33.42 4.02 36.34
CA ASP A 690 32.75 5.23 35.86
C ASP A 690 33.70 6.43 35.86
N ARG A 691 34.48 6.60 36.93
CA ARG A 691 35.51 7.64 37.02
C ARG A 691 36.49 7.53 35.85
N SER A 692 36.95 6.32 35.52
CA SER A 692 37.84 6.09 34.37
C SER A 692 37.20 6.48 33.05
N HIS A 693 35.92 6.16 32.83
CA HIS A 693 35.20 6.53 31.61
C HIS A 693 35.04 8.05 31.46
N PHE A 694 34.68 8.76 32.52
CA PHE A 694 34.64 10.22 32.49
C PHE A 694 36.02 10.85 32.29
N LEU A 695 37.08 10.27 32.87
CA LEU A 695 38.46 10.74 32.67
C LEU A 695 38.94 10.52 31.23
N ILE A 696 38.58 9.41 30.59
CA ILE A 696 38.84 9.17 29.16
C ILE A 696 38.11 10.21 28.30
N THR A 697 36.84 10.45 28.61
CA THR A 697 36.05 11.50 27.93
C THR A 697 36.68 12.88 28.10
N TYR A 698 37.25 13.17 29.28
CA TYR A 698 37.94 14.42 29.57
C TYR A 698 39.23 14.56 28.76
N ILE A 699 40.01 13.48 28.64
CA ILE A 699 41.22 13.45 27.78
C ILE A 699 40.86 13.74 26.32
N ASP A 700 39.75 13.20 25.80
CA ASP A 700 39.35 13.47 24.40
C ASP A 700 39.09 14.96 24.11
N GLN A 701 38.69 15.75 25.12
CA GLN A 701 38.43 17.19 24.94
C GLN A 701 39.72 17.98 24.68
N MET A 702 40.90 17.36 24.82
CA MET A 702 42.17 17.96 24.40
C MET A 702 42.18 18.28 22.91
N LYS A 703 41.47 17.50 22.09
CA LYS A 703 41.39 17.69 20.64
C LYS A 703 40.68 19.01 20.30
N PRO A 704 39.40 19.22 20.66
CA PRO A 704 38.69 20.45 20.35
C PRO A 704 39.31 21.70 20.99
N VAL A 705 39.81 21.59 22.22
CA VAL A 705 40.40 22.73 22.95
C VAL A 705 41.80 23.10 22.44
N SER A 706 42.42 22.28 21.58
CA SER A 706 43.84 22.45 21.19
C SER A 706 44.18 23.78 20.54
N LEU A 707 43.24 24.44 19.87
CA LEU A 707 43.46 25.78 19.29
C LEU A 707 43.12 26.92 20.26
N GLY A 708 42.36 26.63 21.31
CA GLY A 708 41.86 27.63 22.26
C GLY A 708 42.88 28.05 23.32
N PRO A 709 42.59 29.13 24.06
CA PRO A 709 43.49 29.67 25.09
C PRO A 709 43.64 28.74 26.31
N PHE A 710 42.74 27.77 26.50
CA PHE A 710 42.70 26.91 27.68
C PHE A 710 43.50 25.59 27.53
N PHE A 711 44.11 25.31 26.38
CA PHE A 711 44.80 24.04 26.11
C PHE A 711 45.91 23.73 27.14
N GLY A 712 46.71 24.73 27.50
CA GLY A 712 47.77 24.58 28.50
C GLY A 712 47.23 24.25 29.91
N MET A 713 46.10 24.84 30.29
CA MET A 713 45.43 24.55 31.56
C MET A 713 44.91 23.12 31.57
N MET A 714 44.30 22.69 30.46
CA MET A 714 43.77 21.34 30.32
C MET A 714 44.85 20.26 30.44
N MET A 715 46.01 20.45 29.79
CA MET A 715 47.16 19.54 29.91
C MET A 715 47.63 19.43 31.37
N LYS A 716 47.73 20.56 32.07
CA LYS A 716 48.11 20.57 33.48
C LYS A 716 47.11 19.77 34.33
N ASP A 717 45.81 20.03 34.16
CA ASP A 717 44.74 19.37 34.93
C ASP A 717 44.67 17.86 34.66
N ILE A 718 44.79 17.43 33.40
CA ILE A 718 44.87 16.00 33.04
C ILE A 718 46.09 15.36 33.69
N GLY A 719 47.24 16.04 33.68
CA GLY A 719 48.47 15.55 34.29
C GLY A 719 48.30 15.33 35.80
N GLU A 720 47.67 16.27 36.51
CA GLU A 720 47.37 16.13 37.94
C GLU A 720 46.40 14.98 38.21
N LEU A 721 45.34 14.84 37.40
CA LEU A 721 44.38 13.74 37.51
C LEU A 721 45.04 12.37 37.36
N ILE A 722 45.81 12.16 36.28
CA ILE A 722 46.49 10.89 36.00
C ILE A 722 47.51 10.55 37.10
N LYS A 723 48.23 11.55 37.64
CA LYS A 723 49.17 11.35 38.76
C LYS A 723 48.49 10.89 40.04
N ASN A 724 47.22 11.22 40.24
CA ASN A 724 46.45 10.82 41.41
C ASN A 724 45.76 9.44 41.25
N GLU A 725 45.72 8.88 40.03
CA GLU A 725 45.15 7.56 39.79
C GLU A 725 46.08 6.42 40.27
N PRO A 726 45.54 5.21 40.56
CA PRO A 726 46.34 4.01 40.79
C PRO A 726 47.27 3.70 39.61
N ILE A 727 48.45 3.13 39.87
CA ILE A 727 49.52 3.01 38.86
C ILE A 727 49.09 2.23 37.60
N GLY A 728 48.26 1.19 37.77
CA GLY A 728 47.71 0.42 36.64
C GLY A 728 46.77 1.27 35.77
N SER A 729 45.86 2.01 36.38
CA SER A 729 44.94 2.93 35.68
C SER A 729 45.69 4.09 35.02
N ALA A 730 46.66 4.69 35.71
CA ALA A 730 47.49 5.76 35.18
C ALA A 730 48.26 5.30 33.91
N THR A 731 48.80 4.08 33.93
CA THR A 731 49.48 3.49 32.77
C THR A 731 48.54 3.26 31.58
N ALA A 732 47.30 2.81 31.83
CA ALA A 732 46.30 2.65 30.79
C ALA A 732 45.86 3.99 30.19
N LEU A 733 45.68 5.02 31.02
CA LEU A 733 45.32 6.37 30.59
C LEU A 733 46.44 7.04 29.79
N LEU A 734 47.71 6.80 30.12
CA LEU A 734 48.84 7.27 29.32
C LEU A 734 48.79 6.78 27.88
N LYS A 735 48.30 5.56 27.63
CA LYS A 735 48.09 5.05 26.27
C LYS A 735 47.06 5.90 25.52
N ILE A 736 45.97 6.28 26.18
CA ILE A 736 44.89 7.09 25.59
C ILE A 736 45.36 8.53 25.35
N VAL A 737 46.13 9.10 26.28
CA VAL A 737 46.79 10.40 26.10
C VAL A 737 47.74 10.35 24.91
N TYR A 738 48.56 9.29 24.80
CA TYR A 738 49.45 9.10 23.67
C TYR A 738 48.68 9.06 22.35
N GLU A 739 47.63 8.24 22.25
CA GLU A 739 46.78 8.15 21.06
C GLU A 739 46.14 9.50 20.71
N THR A 740 45.76 10.28 21.73
CA THR A 740 45.18 11.61 21.56
C THR A 740 46.19 12.63 21.05
N VAL A 741 47.39 12.66 21.63
CA VAL A 741 48.45 13.65 21.32
C VAL A 741 49.20 13.31 20.03
N SER A 742 49.40 12.02 19.74
CA SER A 742 50.08 11.53 18.54
C SER A 742 49.16 11.40 17.32
N GLY A 743 47.85 11.37 17.53
CA GLY A 743 46.85 11.27 16.47
C GLY A 743 46.51 12.60 15.79
N ASN A 744 45.60 12.54 14.80
CA ASN A 744 45.21 13.66 13.95
C ASN A 744 44.26 14.70 14.62
N GLY A 745 44.21 14.75 15.95
CA GLY A 745 43.23 15.58 16.68
C GLY A 745 43.80 16.83 17.36
N ILE A 746 45.11 16.87 17.61
CA ILE A 746 45.78 18.07 18.15
C ILE A 746 46.30 18.92 17.00
N SER A 747 46.00 20.23 17.05
CA SER A 747 46.55 21.21 16.12
C SER A 747 48.07 21.10 15.97
N ASP A 748 48.56 21.17 14.74
CA ASP A 748 50.01 21.15 14.44
C ASP A 748 50.77 22.23 15.23
N MET A 749 50.13 23.38 15.50
CA MET A 749 50.72 24.49 16.28
C MET A 749 50.98 24.12 17.75
N ARG A 750 50.25 23.16 18.31
CA ARG A 750 50.37 22.73 19.71
C ARG A 750 50.94 21.32 19.86
N ARG A 751 51.20 20.60 18.76
CA ARG A 751 51.65 19.21 18.81
C ARG A 751 53.00 19.05 19.51
N VAL A 752 53.95 19.97 19.26
CA VAL A 752 55.27 19.93 19.91
C VAL A 752 55.13 20.06 21.43
N ASP A 753 54.36 21.06 21.88
CA ASP A 753 54.10 21.29 23.31
C ASP A 753 53.39 20.09 23.95
N ALA A 754 52.38 19.54 23.28
CA ALA A 754 51.61 18.41 23.77
C ALA A 754 52.45 17.12 23.86
N VAL A 755 53.27 16.82 22.85
CA VAL A 755 54.18 15.67 22.87
C VAL A 755 55.24 15.83 23.96
N GLY A 756 55.82 17.03 24.09
CA GLY A 756 56.78 17.34 25.15
C GLY A 756 56.18 17.14 26.55
N TRP A 757 54.96 17.66 26.78
CA TRP A 757 54.22 17.45 28.02
C TRP A 757 53.92 15.97 28.28
N TYR A 758 53.48 15.21 27.28
CA TYR A 758 53.21 13.77 27.42
C TYR A 758 54.47 12.99 27.82
N LEU A 759 55.62 13.27 27.21
CA LEU A 759 56.88 12.59 27.55
C LEU A 759 57.29 12.85 29.01
N GLN A 760 57.11 14.08 29.49
CA GLN A 760 57.34 14.41 30.90
C GLN A 760 56.37 13.67 31.82
N LEU A 761 55.07 13.68 31.50
CA LEU A 761 54.05 12.99 32.29
C LEU A 761 54.32 11.48 32.35
N LYS A 762 54.75 10.87 31.24
CA LYS A 762 55.11 9.46 31.17
C LYS A 762 56.29 9.15 32.11
N GLN A 763 57.35 9.94 32.08
CA GLN A 763 58.50 9.78 32.98
C GLN A 763 58.08 9.85 34.45
N ASP A 764 57.25 10.82 34.81
CA ASP A 764 56.77 10.99 36.20
C ASP A 764 56.00 9.75 36.70
N ILE A 765 55.17 9.14 35.84
CA ILE A 765 54.41 7.92 36.19
C ILE A 765 55.30 6.69 36.22
N GLU A 766 56.25 6.54 35.28
CA GLU A 766 57.22 5.43 35.28
C GLU A 766 58.10 5.45 36.53
N SER A 767 58.60 6.62 36.93
CA SER A 767 59.36 6.79 38.17
C SER A 767 58.54 6.42 39.42
N ARG A 768 57.25 6.75 39.45
CA ARG A 768 56.33 6.33 40.53
C ARG A 768 56.10 4.81 40.54
N ALA A 769 56.03 4.18 39.37
CA ALA A 769 55.89 2.73 39.24
C ALA A 769 57.15 1.98 39.72
N GLU A 770 58.34 2.54 39.48
CA GLU A 770 59.62 2.02 39.96
C GLU A 770 59.74 2.13 41.48
N LEU A 771 59.40 3.30 42.06
CA LEU A 771 59.37 3.52 43.51
C LEU A 771 58.35 2.63 44.25
N GLY A 772 57.25 2.25 43.59
CA GLY A 772 56.24 1.34 44.14
C GLY A 772 56.65 -0.14 44.13
N LYS A 773 57.69 -0.53 43.37
CA LYS A 773 58.22 -1.90 43.34
C LYS A 773 59.21 -2.19 44.48
N ASP A 774 59.80 -1.15 45.07
CA ASP A 774 60.74 -1.27 46.20
C ASP A 774 60.05 -1.46 47.58
N VAL A 775 58.72 -1.53 47.61
CA VAL A 775 57.92 -1.92 48.80
C VAL A 775 57.24 -3.26 48.53
N ALA A 776 58.03 -4.34 48.48
CA ALA A 776 57.52 -5.70 48.61
C ALA A 776 57.19 -5.99 50.10
N PRO A 777 56.17 -6.81 50.42
CA PRO A 777 55.73 -7.04 51.79
C PRO A 777 56.81 -7.82 52.56
N VAL A 778 57.23 -7.26 53.69
CA VAL A 778 57.82 -8.07 54.76
C VAL A 778 56.66 -8.81 55.41
N ASN A 779 56.53 -10.10 55.06
CA ASN A 779 55.69 -11.18 55.62
C ASN A 779 54.49 -10.82 56.52
#